data_AF-A0A7Y6XI42-F1
#
_entry.id   AF-A0A7Y6XI42-F1
#
_cell.length_a   1.000
_cell.length_b   1.000
_cell.length_c   1.000
_cell.angle_alpha   90.00
_cell.angle_beta   90.00
_cell.angle_gamma   90.00
#
_symmetry.space_group_name_H-M   'P 1'
#
loop_
_entity.id
_entity.type
_entity.pdbx_description
1 polymer ?
#
loop_
_entity_poly.entity_id
_entity_poly.type
_entity_poly.pdbx_seq_one_letter_code
_entity_poly.pdbx_strand_id
1 'polypeptide(L)'
;MFVLDARCRRARGLFRLGLLVVLSASSSVALAQTRLRVAGATANNEVKLRTTSEDFRTVLRVDLLSPPPGDAGVEEALPGGVTVLVDPLQASDGSQVTLTAVVREAAGAGDAGTSPSISSRAPLYLEVSGKLPAAGDYTGQLVLVHASGRETTALVVTRTQAVPAVQFIATSPAVAASGWGLGTVEATVRLPFKETAGVTGMVAAPRLLQLQHKAPDLGATLVQPHFGGSHFFLEGGGKDGKDLDLSAADSTVQVSANGSGTLLLHLRGLDGPGEYTGTVRMAVPQGVAVEQPFTVWVRTPWLWGALLIAAGAVSSYGVRLYTQNIRPRAQQLHRAQALRQKAAELLNGQDAETRRVGLEVRARIDAIVSRIRGPLRGGRVAEAELARVEPELRLYEAWCAGTRELNALPRELRPAQASNLLDEAETSLRLGNVPTERLEEQLKVLRQQNVEELARAGLKAKLAELETQARTLAQKLGEDDSLGFRLMYELLPLLQEVRASLDEGDLATARLRFERARRSYFDVLCGELSLAVASPRNPRGFTQEEWRELTAEVKDRLKQARARADVSVDEGFRLYQGAYAHYVLRLLQELREALAEARSTASDAQKVELDSAEAKLREAMLALGAESPHDAAAKYREARDLLHHAQTGQVRKRIEALRAEVTSKRSAATSDSELHELGHIDSLLNEAQLALKPETLQDADYKVDKAAMALQAYPSPQSTSMSGRLGVPTGREALSFSAPTAPEVPAASAPTGGSLPTLPEAPPSEDADSAGGFSALEGVPLPSPRHLWVVELALLALLTGVAVVLGLQLLNVFSPTWGGFGAGMTAFLWGFGLHQVGNASFEGLAGLLTRVEGRGGATGGGGVGGS
;
A
#
# COMPACT_ATOMS: atom_id res chain seq x y z
N MET A 1 -53.58 41.58 -13.19
CA MET A 1 -53.96 40.67 -12.09
C MET A 1 -53.14 41.10 -10.89
N PHE A 2 -53.60 42.11 -10.13
CA PHE A 2 -54.56 42.02 -9.01
C PHE A 2 -53.85 41.43 -7.77
N VAL A 3 -53.71 42.07 -6.60
CA VAL A 3 -54.29 43.29 -6.01
C VAL A 3 -53.28 43.85 -4.99
N LEU A 4 -53.02 45.16 -5.08
CA LEU A 4 -52.61 46.06 -4.00
C LEU A 4 -53.86 46.39 -3.17
N ASP A 5 -53.75 46.47 -1.85
CA ASP A 5 -54.73 47.23 -1.07
C ASP A 5 -54.07 48.19 -0.07
N ALA A 6 -54.63 49.38 -0.06
CA ALA A 6 -54.25 50.57 0.66
C ALA A 6 -55.50 51.08 1.39
N ARG A 7 -55.36 51.87 2.47
CA ARG A 7 -56.29 52.96 2.90
C ARG A 7 -55.76 53.55 4.23
N CYS A 8 -55.47 54.86 4.34
CA CYS A 8 -56.42 55.99 4.53
C CYS A 8 -57.17 55.91 5.86
N ARG A 9 -57.42 56.97 6.67
CA ARG A 9 -57.54 58.42 6.41
C ARG A 9 -57.62 59.21 7.75
N ARG A 10 -57.10 60.45 7.70
CA ARG A 10 -57.54 61.72 8.32
C ARG A 10 -58.74 61.74 9.29
N ALA A 11 -58.60 62.58 10.32
CA ALA A 11 -59.62 63.57 10.68
C ALA A 11 -59.00 64.89 11.20
N ARG A 12 -59.44 66.00 10.62
CA ARG A 12 -59.21 67.42 10.98
C ARG A 12 -60.47 67.93 11.68
N GLY A 13 -60.32 68.88 12.59
CA GLY A 13 -61.07 70.14 12.51
C GLY A 13 -62.13 70.42 13.58
N LEU A 14 -61.91 71.56 14.25
CA LEU A 14 -62.84 72.67 14.49
C LEU A 14 -64.13 72.41 15.28
N PHE A 15 -64.24 73.07 16.45
CA PHE A 15 -65.48 73.76 16.81
C PHE A 15 -65.18 75.18 17.31
N ARG A 16 -65.90 76.10 16.69
CA ARG A 16 -65.92 77.55 16.86
C ARG A 16 -67.11 77.94 17.76
N LEU A 17 -66.96 79.09 18.42
CA LEU A 17 -67.95 80.17 18.67
C LEU A 17 -69.31 79.89 19.34
N GLY A 18 -69.64 80.77 20.28
CA GLY A 18 -70.99 81.07 20.77
C GLY A 18 -70.92 81.62 22.20
N LEU A 19 -70.47 82.86 22.43
CA LEU A 19 -71.22 84.13 22.25
C LEU A 19 -72.41 84.27 23.22
N LEU A 20 -72.29 85.29 24.09
CA LEU A 20 -73.35 86.11 24.68
C LEU A 20 -74.32 85.44 25.67
N VAL A 21 -74.32 85.92 26.93
CA VAL A 21 -75.51 86.38 27.68
C VAL A 21 -75.08 86.96 29.03
N VAL A 22 -75.42 88.24 29.21
CA VAL A 22 -75.78 88.95 30.46
C VAL A 22 -74.62 89.43 31.34
N LEU A 23 -74.18 90.70 31.21
CA LEU A 23 -74.79 91.95 31.72
C LEU A 23 -74.93 92.01 33.25
N SER A 24 -74.42 93.12 33.79
CA SER A 24 -74.61 93.69 35.14
C SER A 24 -73.71 93.19 36.29
N ALA A 25 -72.62 93.93 36.54
CA ALA A 25 -72.19 94.29 37.90
C ALA A 25 -71.04 95.32 37.83
N SER A 26 -71.44 96.59 37.90
CA SER A 26 -70.79 97.68 38.64
C SER A 26 -69.27 97.61 38.83
N SER A 27 -68.56 98.34 37.97
CA SER A 27 -67.17 98.78 38.13
C SER A 27 -67.03 99.63 39.41
N SER A 28 -66.76 98.95 40.52
CA SER A 28 -66.15 99.59 41.69
C SER A 28 -64.67 99.77 41.34
N VAL A 29 -64.25 101.02 41.18
CA VAL A 29 -62.84 101.40 41.11
C VAL A 29 -62.25 101.08 42.48
N ALA A 30 -61.83 99.82 42.67
CA ALA A 30 -60.98 99.43 43.77
C ALA A 30 -59.62 100.07 43.48
N LEU A 31 -59.26 101.08 44.27
CA LEU A 31 -57.90 101.59 44.32
C LEU A 31 -56.96 100.39 44.38
N ALA A 32 -56.12 100.24 43.35
CA ALA A 32 -55.21 99.11 43.24
C ALA A 32 -54.20 99.19 44.39
N GLN A 33 -54.52 98.49 45.48
CA GLN A 33 -53.63 98.39 46.63
C GLN A 33 -52.39 97.61 46.22
N THR A 34 -51.24 98.14 46.57
CA THR A 34 -49.96 97.45 46.48
C THR A 34 -50.06 96.12 47.22
N ARG A 35 -49.78 95.02 46.52
CA ARG A 35 -49.80 93.66 47.07
C ARG A 35 -48.40 93.07 47.12
N LEU A 36 -48.06 92.40 48.20
CA LEU A 36 -46.88 91.56 48.33
C LEU A 36 -47.25 90.13 47.93
N ARG A 37 -46.30 89.42 47.33
CA ARG A 37 -46.48 88.00 47.02
C ARG A 37 -45.22 87.24 47.32
N VAL A 38 -45.35 86.15 48.06
CA VAL A 38 -44.25 85.20 48.23
C VAL A 38 -44.04 84.47 46.90
N ALA A 39 -42.84 84.55 46.36
CA ALA A 39 -42.42 83.83 45.17
C ALA A 39 -42.57 82.32 45.40
N GLY A 40 -43.16 81.63 44.42
CA GLY A 40 -43.50 80.21 44.54
C GLY A 40 -44.85 79.93 45.20
N ALA A 41 -45.59 80.95 45.64
CA ALA A 41 -46.98 80.76 46.06
C ALA A 41 -47.88 80.38 44.87
N THR A 42 -48.71 79.36 45.06
CA THR A 42 -49.71 78.90 44.09
C THR A 42 -50.78 79.97 43.82
N ALA A 43 -51.71 79.73 42.88
CA ALA A 43 -52.82 80.65 42.60
C ALA A 43 -53.72 80.93 43.83
N ASN A 44 -53.72 80.04 44.83
CA ASN A 44 -54.44 80.19 46.10
C ASN A 44 -53.61 80.88 47.20
N ASN A 45 -52.47 81.48 46.83
CA ASN A 45 -51.51 82.08 47.76
C ASN A 45 -50.98 81.08 48.82
N GLU A 46 -50.67 79.86 48.39
CA GLU A 46 -50.12 78.78 49.23
C GLU A 46 -48.70 78.42 48.78
N VAL A 47 -47.75 78.37 49.70
CA VAL A 47 -46.35 77.96 49.47
C VAL A 47 -46.16 76.55 50.02
N LYS A 48 -45.89 75.60 49.12
CA LYS A 48 -45.63 74.19 49.47
C LYS A 48 -44.14 73.91 49.46
N LEU A 49 -43.60 73.47 50.59
CA LEU A 49 -42.19 73.14 50.77
C LEU A 49 -42.06 71.68 51.19
N ARG A 50 -41.04 70.99 50.70
CA ARG A 50 -40.73 69.60 51.09
C ARG A 50 -39.36 69.55 51.71
N THR A 51 -39.23 68.87 52.84
CA THR A 51 -37.96 68.65 53.54
C THR A 51 -37.89 67.22 54.07
N THR A 52 -36.67 66.69 54.19
CA THR A 52 -36.39 65.41 54.87
C THR A 52 -35.75 65.61 56.24
N SER A 53 -35.23 66.81 56.52
CA SER A 53 -34.55 67.18 57.76
C SER A 53 -35.52 67.54 58.88
N GLU A 54 -35.13 67.25 60.12
CA GLU A 54 -35.79 67.76 61.33
C GLU A 54 -35.58 69.27 61.46
N ASP A 55 -34.35 69.74 61.27
CA ASP A 55 -34.04 71.16 61.19
C ASP A 55 -34.40 71.67 59.80
N PHE A 56 -35.54 72.34 59.71
CA PHE A 56 -36.02 72.97 58.49
C PHE A 56 -35.46 74.38 58.38
N ARG A 57 -34.87 74.71 57.24
CA ARG A 57 -34.39 76.04 56.90
C ARG A 57 -34.60 76.29 55.42
N THR A 58 -35.35 77.33 55.08
CA THR A 58 -35.61 77.72 53.70
C THR A 58 -35.49 79.24 53.56
N VAL A 59 -35.18 79.71 52.34
CA VAL A 59 -35.22 81.13 52.02
C VAL A 59 -36.34 81.36 51.00
N LEU A 60 -37.37 82.09 51.42
CA LEU A 60 -38.50 82.51 50.59
C LEU A 60 -38.23 83.91 50.06
N ARG A 61 -38.51 84.16 48.78
CA ARG A 61 -38.44 85.50 48.21
C ARG A 61 -39.82 86.14 48.25
N VAL A 62 -39.93 87.39 48.67
CA VAL A 62 -41.17 88.16 48.67
C VAL A 62 -41.02 89.28 47.65
N ASP A 63 -41.92 89.32 46.69
CA ASP A 63 -41.93 90.26 45.58
C ASP A 63 -43.06 91.29 45.80
N LEU A 64 -42.81 92.56 45.47
CA LEU A 64 -43.84 93.60 45.43
C LEU A 64 -44.53 93.55 44.07
N LEU A 65 -45.81 93.21 44.05
CA LEU A 65 -46.65 93.29 42.85
C LEU A 65 -47.14 94.73 42.70
N SER A 66 -46.43 95.51 41.90
CA SER A 66 -46.90 96.83 41.47
C SER A 66 -48.16 96.70 40.60
N PRO A 67 -49.11 97.65 40.68
CA PRO A 67 -50.22 97.73 39.73
C PRO A 67 -49.71 97.95 38.29
N PRO A 68 -50.50 97.62 37.25
CA PRO A 68 -50.09 97.78 35.85
C PRO A 68 -49.70 99.24 35.55
N PRO A 69 -48.73 99.47 34.63
CA PRO A 69 -48.10 100.77 34.43
C PRO A 69 -49.10 101.82 33.93
N GLY A 70 -49.43 102.78 34.78
CA GLY A 70 -49.87 104.11 34.36
C GLY A 70 -48.65 105.02 34.28
N ASP A 71 -48.48 105.72 33.17
CA ASP A 71 -47.33 106.58 32.87
C ASP A 71 -47.01 107.60 33.97
N ALA A 72 -46.07 107.26 34.86
CA ALA A 72 -45.20 108.20 35.59
C ALA A 72 -44.07 107.40 36.28
N GLY A 73 -42.85 107.48 35.74
CA GLY A 73 -41.67 106.71 36.17
C GLY A 73 -41.03 107.17 37.48
N VAL A 74 -41.76 107.16 38.58
CA VAL A 74 -41.19 107.29 39.94
C VAL A 74 -41.29 105.94 40.63
N GLU A 75 -40.15 105.31 40.90
CA GLU A 75 -40.07 104.06 41.67
C GLU A 75 -40.55 104.29 43.10
N GLU A 76 -41.80 103.91 43.38
CA GLU A 76 -42.40 104.05 44.70
C GLU A 76 -41.96 102.86 45.57
N ALA A 77 -40.88 103.04 46.34
CA ALA A 77 -40.54 102.14 47.43
C ALA A 77 -41.65 102.22 48.49
N LEU A 78 -42.08 101.08 49.03
CA LEU A 78 -43.20 101.06 49.97
C LEU A 78 -42.85 101.82 51.27
N PRO A 79 -43.53 102.93 51.61
CA PRO A 79 -43.23 103.68 52.82
C PRO A 79 -43.65 102.86 54.06
N GLY A 80 -42.73 102.69 55.02
CA GLY A 80 -43.00 102.03 56.31
C GLY A 80 -42.42 100.63 56.50
N GLY A 81 -41.75 100.06 55.47
CA GLY A 81 -41.13 98.74 55.54
C GLY A 81 -42.15 97.59 55.67
N VAL A 82 -41.66 96.36 55.63
CA VAL A 82 -42.50 95.15 55.79
C VAL A 82 -42.11 94.43 57.07
N THR A 83 -43.07 94.25 57.98
CA THR A 83 -42.90 93.40 59.15
C THR A 83 -43.41 92.00 58.81
N VAL A 84 -42.59 90.99 59.03
CA VAL A 84 -42.95 89.60 58.75
C VAL A 84 -43.27 88.88 60.05
N LEU A 85 -44.50 88.38 60.15
CA LEU A 85 -44.97 87.52 61.23
C LEU A 85 -45.19 86.13 60.67
N VAL A 86 -44.77 85.10 61.40
CA VAL A 86 -44.94 83.71 60.98
C VAL A 86 -45.66 82.99 62.09
N ASP A 87 -46.85 82.50 61.78
CA ASP A 87 -47.64 81.72 62.71
C ASP A 87 -46.95 80.36 62.95
N PRO A 88 -47.06 79.79 64.17
CA PRO A 88 -46.55 78.46 64.42
C PRO A 88 -47.23 77.45 63.46
N LEU A 89 -46.43 76.55 62.90
CA LEU A 89 -46.98 75.50 62.03
C LEU A 89 -47.75 74.49 62.87
N GLN A 90 -48.98 74.16 62.45
CA GLN A 90 -49.77 73.08 62.99
C GLN A 90 -49.48 71.78 62.23
N ALA A 91 -48.99 70.78 62.94
CA ALA A 91 -48.92 69.41 62.47
C ALA A 91 -50.31 68.76 62.43
N SER A 92 -50.45 67.65 61.70
CA SER A 92 -51.69 66.87 61.63
C SER A 92 -52.13 66.27 62.98
N ASP A 93 -51.21 66.11 63.93
CA ASP A 93 -51.48 65.67 65.31
C ASP A 93 -51.92 66.81 66.25
N GLY A 94 -52.03 68.04 65.73
CA GLY A 94 -52.40 69.24 66.48
C GLY A 94 -51.25 69.93 67.22
N SER A 95 -50.02 69.38 67.18
CA SER A 95 -48.84 70.02 67.76
C SER A 95 -48.47 71.29 66.99
N GLN A 96 -48.02 72.31 67.72
CA GLN A 96 -47.60 73.59 67.16
C GLN A 96 -46.08 73.69 67.18
N VAL A 97 -45.48 73.95 66.02
CA VAL A 97 -44.05 74.18 65.84
C VAL A 97 -43.81 75.66 65.61
N THR A 98 -43.12 76.31 66.54
CA THR A 98 -42.71 77.72 66.40
C THR A 98 -41.66 77.87 65.29
N LEU A 99 -41.93 78.74 64.32
CA LEU A 99 -40.97 79.12 63.30
C LEU A 99 -40.25 80.41 63.70
N THR A 100 -38.96 80.47 63.38
CA THR A 100 -38.16 81.71 63.42
C THR A 100 -38.01 82.21 62.01
N ALA A 101 -38.42 83.45 61.77
CA ALA A 101 -38.28 84.10 60.47
C ALA A 101 -37.32 85.28 60.58
N VAL A 102 -36.24 85.22 59.81
CA VAL A 102 -35.22 86.26 59.77
C VAL A 102 -35.26 86.87 58.37
N VAL A 103 -35.51 88.16 58.30
CA VAL A 103 -35.44 88.90 57.04
C VAL A 103 -33.98 89.15 56.71
N ARG A 104 -33.52 88.63 55.57
CA ARG A 104 -32.19 88.89 55.02
C ARG A 104 -32.30 89.92 53.91
N GLU A 105 -31.64 91.06 54.10
CA GLU A 105 -31.44 92.01 53.00
C GLU A 105 -30.46 91.43 51.99
N ALA A 106 -30.70 91.70 50.70
CA ALA A 106 -29.78 91.31 49.64
C ALA A 106 -28.40 91.93 49.92
N ALA A 107 -27.38 91.08 50.04
CA ALA A 107 -26.03 91.37 50.50
C ALA A 107 -25.54 92.80 50.14
N GLY A 108 -25.48 93.69 51.14
CA GLY A 108 -24.94 95.04 50.94
C GLY A 108 -25.19 96.11 52.01
N ALA A 109 -26.15 95.93 52.94
CA ALA A 109 -26.43 96.94 53.97
C ALA A 109 -26.30 96.35 55.38
N GLY A 110 -25.35 96.89 56.14
CA GLY A 110 -25.19 96.61 57.57
C GLY A 110 -25.55 97.86 58.35
N ASP A 111 -26.67 97.84 59.07
CA ASP A 111 -26.76 98.23 60.48
C ASP A 111 -28.19 98.01 61.01
N ALA A 112 -28.27 97.62 62.27
CA ALA A 112 -29.50 97.18 62.94
C ALA A 112 -30.45 98.36 63.26
N GLY A 113 -31.70 98.27 62.82
CA GLY A 113 -32.81 99.01 63.42
C GLY A 113 -33.89 99.57 62.48
N THR A 114 -33.67 99.59 61.18
CA THR A 114 -34.65 100.11 60.20
C THR A 114 -35.35 98.98 59.46
N SER A 115 -36.70 98.99 59.45
CA SER A 115 -37.50 98.03 58.68
C SER A 115 -37.09 98.05 57.20
N PRO A 116 -36.76 96.89 56.60
CA PRO A 116 -36.26 96.82 55.23
C PRO A 116 -37.30 97.36 54.24
N SER A 117 -36.89 98.30 53.38
CA SER A 117 -37.75 98.85 52.32
C SER A 117 -37.79 97.91 51.13
N ILE A 118 -39.00 97.46 50.73
CA ILE A 118 -39.20 96.62 49.55
C ILE A 118 -39.50 97.47 48.32
N SER A 119 -38.90 97.13 47.18
CA SER A 119 -39.22 97.72 45.86
C SER A 119 -39.40 96.62 44.83
N SER A 120 -40.01 96.94 43.68
CA SER A 120 -40.18 95.99 42.58
C SER A 120 -38.84 95.45 42.01
N ARG A 121 -37.72 96.16 42.24
CA ARG A 121 -36.37 95.75 41.81
C ARG A 121 -35.54 95.10 42.93
N ALA A 122 -35.91 95.30 44.18
CA ALA A 122 -35.22 94.76 45.35
C ALA A 122 -36.20 93.89 46.18
N PRO A 123 -36.36 92.60 45.83
CA PRO A 123 -37.23 91.70 46.56
C PRO A 123 -36.65 91.37 47.94
N LEU A 124 -37.53 91.05 48.88
CA LEU A 124 -37.16 90.70 50.24
C LEU A 124 -36.87 89.19 50.34
N TYR A 125 -35.77 88.80 50.98
CA TYR A 125 -35.49 87.38 51.23
C TYR A 125 -35.79 87.04 52.68
N LEU A 126 -36.79 86.19 52.90
CA LEU A 126 -37.20 85.71 54.21
C LEU A 126 -36.61 84.33 54.46
N GLU A 127 -35.70 84.23 55.41
CA GLU A 127 -35.23 82.94 55.90
C GLU A 127 -36.19 82.42 56.98
N VAL A 128 -36.91 81.35 56.69
CA VAL A 128 -37.79 80.67 57.65
C VAL A 128 -37.09 79.42 58.14
N SER A 129 -36.99 79.27 59.46
CA SER A 129 -36.36 78.12 60.09
C SER A 129 -37.16 77.60 61.28
N GLY A 130 -37.09 76.30 61.54
CA GLY A 130 -37.77 75.67 62.68
C GLY A 130 -37.49 74.17 62.75
N LYS A 131 -37.86 73.55 63.87
CA LYS A 131 -37.66 72.11 64.10
C LYS A 131 -38.96 71.35 63.89
N LEU A 132 -39.01 70.46 62.91
CA LEU A 132 -40.17 69.63 62.56
C LEU A 132 -39.98 68.23 63.16
N PRO A 133 -40.51 67.92 64.36
CA PRO A 133 -40.11 66.73 65.13
C PRO A 133 -40.56 65.40 64.51
N ALA A 134 -41.70 65.37 63.81
CA ALA A 134 -42.23 64.18 63.15
C ALA A 134 -42.33 64.34 61.62
N ALA A 135 -42.34 63.24 60.87
CA ALA A 135 -42.68 63.27 59.45
C ALA A 135 -44.19 63.52 59.29
N GLY A 136 -44.59 64.37 58.33
CA GLY A 136 -45.97 64.77 58.15
C GLY A 136 -46.11 66.13 57.47
N ASP A 137 -47.36 66.54 57.25
CA ASP A 137 -47.70 67.87 56.73
C ASP A 137 -47.88 68.86 57.88
N TYR A 138 -47.18 69.98 57.79
CA TYR A 138 -47.25 71.08 58.73
C TYR A 138 -47.84 72.30 58.02
N THR A 139 -48.93 72.85 58.53
CA THR A 139 -49.63 73.99 57.90
C THR A 139 -49.61 75.20 58.82
N GLY A 140 -49.29 76.37 58.29
CA GLY A 140 -49.33 77.63 59.03
C GLY A 140 -49.52 78.80 58.08
N GLN A 141 -49.34 80.00 58.58
CA GLN A 141 -49.55 81.22 57.79
C GLN A 141 -48.34 82.14 57.91
N LEU A 142 -47.91 82.66 56.77
CA LEU A 142 -46.95 83.74 56.66
C LEU A 142 -47.74 85.04 56.51
N VAL A 143 -47.53 85.96 57.43
CA VAL A 143 -48.26 87.21 57.52
C VAL A 143 -47.31 88.36 57.26
N LEU A 144 -47.53 89.07 56.16
CA LEU A 144 -46.77 90.25 55.77
C LEU A 144 -47.59 91.49 56.16
N VAL A 145 -47.06 92.29 57.08
CA VAL A 145 -47.70 93.54 57.52
C VAL A 145 -46.94 94.71 56.93
N HIS A 146 -47.65 95.58 56.22
CA HIS A 146 -47.13 96.81 55.64
C HIS A 146 -48.09 97.98 55.89
N ALA A 147 -47.67 99.21 55.58
CA ALA A 147 -48.44 100.41 55.92
C ALA A 147 -49.88 100.44 55.34
N SER A 148 -50.12 99.75 54.22
CA SER A 148 -51.42 99.72 53.52
C SER A 148 -52.27 98.47 53.81
N GLY A 149 -51.77 97.49 54.57
CA GLY A 149 -52.55 96.28 54.86
C GLY A 149 -51.76 95.11 55.46
N ARG A 150 -52.48 94.03 55.71
CA ARG A 150 -51.93 92.72 56.11
C ARG A 150 -52.25 91.72 55.00
N GLU A 151 -51.23 91.03 54.52
CA GLU A 151 -51.39 89.94 53.57
C GLU A 151 -50.96 88.62 54.19
N THR A 152 -51.72 87.58 53.89
CA THR A 152 -51.54 86.27 54.52
C THR A 152 -51.38 85.22 53.43
N THR A 153 -50.25 84.50 53.46
CA THR A 153 -49.90 83.41 52.55
C THR A 153 -49.86 82.11 53.36
N ALA A 154 -50.61 81.10 52.94
CA ALA A 154 -50.58 79.80 53.61
C ALA A 154 -49.22 79.12 53.35
N LEU A 155 -48.57 78.62 54.40
CA LEU A 155 -47.31 77.90 54.34
C LEU A 155 -47.55 76.43 54.69
N VAL A 156 -47.28 75.54 53.75
CA VAL A 156 -47.38 74.09 53.96
C VAL A 156 -45.99 73.48 53.82
N VAL A 157 -45.46 72.94 54.90
CA VAL A 157 -44.18 72.25 54.94
C VAL A 157 -44.43 70.77 55.15
N THR A 158 -44.17 69.95 54.13
CA THR A 158 -44.22 68.50 54.24
C THR A 158 -42.85 67.97 54.63
N ARG A 159 -42.72 67.42 55.84
CA ARG A 159 -41.54 66.62 56.20
C ARG A 159 -41.77 65.19 55.74
N THR A 160 -41.12 64.79 54.65
CA THR A 160 -41.11 63.38 54.22
C THR A 160 -40.11 62.60 55.04
N GLN A 161 -40.48 61.41 55.50
CA GLN A 161 -39.54 60.53 56.18
C GLN A 161 -38.38 60.21 55.22
N ALA A 162 -37.16 60.53 55.64
CA ALA A 162 -35.98 60.22 54.87
C ALA A 162 -35.76 58.71 54.94
N VAL A 163 -35.88 58.02 53.80
CA VAL A 163 -35.69 56.57 53.69
C VAL A 163 -34.33 56.33 53.03
N PRO A 164 -33.47 55.44 53.56
CA PRO A 164 -32.20 55.14 52.93
C PRO A 164 -32.41 54.59 51.51
N ALA A 165 -31.65 55.12 50.55
CA ALA A 165 -31.66 54.63 49.18
C ALA A 165 -30.32 53.95 48.92
N VAL A 166 -30.33 52.68 48.55
CA VAL A 166 -29.10 51.92 48.30
C VAL A 166 -28.95 51.66 46.81
N GLN A 167 -27.81 52.05 46.24
CA GLN A 167 -27.48 51.80 44.85
C GLN A 167 -26.31 50.81 44.77
N PHE A 168 -26.47 49.75 43.98
CA PHE A 168 -25.36 48.86 43.64
C PHE A 168 -24.44 49.52 42.59
N ILE A 169 -23.14 49.33 42.75
CA ILE A 169 -22.14 49.76 41.76
C ILE A 169 -21.96 48.61 40.77
N ALA A 170 -21.80 48.92 39.48
CA ALA A 170 -21.67 47.91 38.42
C ALA A 170 -20.58 46.88 38.77
N THR A 171 -20.97 45.60 38.77
CA THR A 171 -20.10 44.49 39.17
C THR A 171 -19.43 43.85 37.99
N SER A 172 -18.13 43.59 38.08
CA SER A 172 -17.44 42.72 37.11
C SER A 172 -17.94 41.28 37.23
N PRO A 173 -17.99 40.52 36.12
CA PRO A 173 -18.36 39.10 36.16
C PRO A 173 -17.44 38.33 37.12
N ALA A 174 -18.03 37.51 37.99
CA ALA A 174 -17.25 36.63 38.85
C ALA A 174 -16.82 35.39 38.06
N VAL A 175 -15.59 34.92 38.27
CA VAL A 175 -15.09 33.69 37.62
C VAL A 175 -14.85 32.63 38.68
N ALA A 176 -15.51 31.48 38.55
CA ALA A 176 -15.30 30.30 39.36
C ALA A 176 -14.73 29.16 38.49
N ALA A 177 -13.90 28.31 39.09
CA ALA A 177 -13.39 27.12 38.44
C ALA A 177 -14.03 25.90 39.10
N SER A 178 -14.58 24.98 38.31
CA SER A 178 -14.90 23.65 38.83
C SER A 178 -13.60 22.98 39.27
N GLY A 179 -13.64 22.23 40.37
CA GLY A 179 -12.53 21.35 40.73
C GLY A 179 -12.30 20.28 39.66
N TRP A 180 -11.35 19.38 39.90
CA TRP A 180 -11.06 18.27 38.99
C TRP A 180 -12.16 17.20 38.89
N GLY A 181 -13.22 17.30 39.69
CA GLY A 181 -14.34 16.35 39.69
C GLY A 181 -15.59 16.90 39.02
N LEU A 182 -16.50 16.00 38.64
CA LEU A 182 -17.90 16.27 38.28
C LEU A 182 -18.74 16.82 39.45
N GLY A 183 -18.08 17.37 40.48
CA GLY A 183 -18.70 17.88 41.68
C GLY A 183 -19.29 19.26 41.47
N THR A 184 -20.14 19.65 42.42
CA THR A 184 -20.72 20.98 42.49
C THR A 184 -19.67 22.06 42.61
N VAL A 185 -19.89 23.21 41.97
CA VAL A 185 -18.97 24.36 42.04
C VAL A 185 -19.47 25.37 43.07
N GLU A 186 -18.52 25.97 43.80
CA GLU A 186 -18.78 27.11 44.66
C GLU A 186 -18.28 28.39 43.97
N ALA A 187 -19.09 29.45 43.99
CA ALA A 187 -18.75 30.75 43.42
C ALA A 187 -19.02 31.87 44.42
N THR A 188 -18.15 32.88 44.43
CA THR A 188 -18.31 34.07 45.27
C THR A 188 -18.46 35.30 44.38
N VAL A 189 -19.56 36.03 44.54
CA VAL A 189 -19.86 37.26 43.78
C VAL A 189 -19.77 38.45 44.73
N ARG A 190 -18.98 39.46 44.35
CA ARG A 190 -18.83 40.69 45.14
C ARG A 190 -19.76 41.76 44.58
N LEU A 191 -20.71 42.22 45.38
CA LEU A 191 -21.75 43.19 45.06
C LEU A 191 -21.55 44.47 45.89
N PRO A 192 -20.66 45.38 45.47
CA PRO A 192 -20.49 46.67 46.14
C PRO A 192 -21.77 47.51 46.04
N PHE A 193 -22.16 48.13 47.15
CA PHE A 193 -23.29 49.04 47.24
C PHE A 193 -22.93 50.32 47.99
N LYS A 194 -23.67 51.38 47.71
CA LYS A 194 -23.52 52.68 48.36
C LYS A 194 -24.89 53.27 48.70
N GLU A 195 -25.01 53.82 49.90
CA GLU A 195 -26.15 54.62 50.33
C GLU A 195 -26.09 56.00 49.68
N THR A 196 -27.17 56.42 49.01
CA THR A 196 -27.21 57.63 48.18
C THR A 196 -28.18 58.69 48.70
N ALA A 197 -29.05 58.37 49.67
CA ALA A 197 -29.96 59.35 50.26
C ALA A 197 -29.34 60.15 51.42
N GLY A 198 -28.14 59.79 51.88
CA GLY A 198 -27.44 60.46 52.97
C GLY A 198 -28.06 60.19 54.34
N VAL A 199 -28.80 59.09 54.49
CA VAL A 199 -29.57 58.77 55.69
C VAL A 199 -29.10 57.42 56.24
N THR A 200 -28.84 57.37 57.54
CA THR A 200 -28.56 56.10 58.21
C THR A 200 -29.87 55.34 58.38
N GLY A 201 -29.91 54.08 57.97
CA GLY A 201 -31.11 53.26 58.15
C GLY A 201 -30.88 51.76 58.00
N MET A 202 -31.93 51.00 58.28
CA MET A 202 -31.90 49.54 58.23
C MET A 202 -32.31 49.05 56.85
N VAL A 203 -31.55 48.11 56.31
CA VAL A 203 -31.80 47.45 55.04
C VAL A 203 -32.07 45.97 55.33
N ALA A 204 -33.09 45.39 54.70
CA ALA A 204 -33.42 43.98 54.90
C ALA A 204 -32.37 43.07 54.24
N ALA A 205 -32.24 41.85 54.76
CA ALA A 205 -31.39 40.82 54.19
C ALA A 205 -31.62 40.69 52.66
N PRO A 206 -30.53 40.70 51.86
CA PRO A 206 -30.64 40.52 50.43
C PRO A 206 -31.17 39.13 50.10
N ARG A 207 -31.93 39.04 49.01
CA ARG A 207 -32.50 37.79 48.51
C ARG A 207 -32.12 37.60 47.05
N LEU A 208 -31.78 36.36 46.70
CA LEU A 208 -31.60 35.94 45.31
C LEU A 208 -32.99 35.69 44.71
N LEU A 209 -33.40 36.49 43.73
CA LEU A 209 -34.72 36.36 43.09
C LEU A 209 -34.73 35.25 42.05
N GLN A 210 -33.75 35.30 41.16
CA GLN A 210 -33.63 34.39 40.04
C GLN A 210 -32.17 34.08 39.78
N LEU A 211 -31.91 32.83 39.46
CA LEU A 211 -30.65 32.35 38.90
C LEU A 211 -31.00 31.58 37.64
N GLN A 212 -30.35 31.94 36.54
CA GLN A 212 -30.46 31.28 35.24
C GLN A 212 -29.08 30.77 34.86
N HIS A 213 -29.04 29.62 34.21
CA HIS A 213 -27.83 29.01 33.68
C HIS A 213 -27.96 28.88 32.18
N LYS A 214 -26.96 29.41 31.50
CA LYS A 214 -26.72 29.24 30.08
C LYS A 214 -25.58 28.26 29.93
N ALA A 215 -25.95 27.00 29.71
CA ALA A 215 -24.99 25.94 29.47
C ALA A 215 -24.20 26.20 28.17
N PRO A 216 -22.90 25.87 28.13
CA PRO A 216 -22.08 26.11 26.95
C PRO A 216 -22.55 25.33 25.70
N ASP A 217 -23.23 24.20 25.89
CA ASP A 217 -23.65 23.31 24.80
C ASP A 217 -25.08 23.60 24.27
N LEU A 218 -25.94 24.29 25.04
CA LEU A 218 -27.38 24.45 24.73
C LEU A 218 -27.75 25.80 24.07
N GLY A 219 -26.76 26.51 23.53
CA GLY A 219 -26.96 27.78 22.82
C GLY A 219 -27.48 28.91 23.73
N ALA A 220 -28.42 29.73 23.22
CA ALA A 220 -28.98 30.87 23.95
C ALA A 220 -30.11 30.49 24.94
N THR A 221 -30.36 29.19 25.16
CA THR A 221 -31.42 28.75 26.05
C THR A 221 -31.01 28.95 27.52
N LEU A 222 -31.86 29.63 28.26
CA LEU A 222 -31.69 29.91 29.70
C LEU A 222 -32.49 28.87 30.47
N VAL A 223 -31.81 28.06 31.27
CA VAL A 223 -32.43 27.01 32.10
C VAL A 223 -32.31 27.43 33.57
N GLN A 224 -33.27 27.05 34.41
CA GLN A 224 -33.13 27.25 35.85
C GLN A 224 -32.16 26.18 36.40
N PRO A 225 -30.99 26.57 36.95
CA PRO A 225 -30.03 25.61 37.47
C PRO A 225 -30.50 25.04 38.81
N HIS A 226 -30.11 23.80 39.11
CA HIS A 226 -30.10 23.36 40.49
C HIS A 226 -28.85 23.92 41.15
N PHE A 227 -29.02 24.43 42.37
CA PHE A 227 -27.91 24.86 43.20
C PHE A 227 -28.24 24.54 44.65
N GLY A 228 -27.21 24.24 45.43
CA GLY A 228 -27.32 23.76 46.81
C GLY A 228 -27.73 24.84 47.81
N GLY A 229 -27.53 26.11 47.46
CA GLY A 229 -28.00 27.25 48.25
C GLY A 229 -27.24 28.54 47.93
N SER A 230 -27.82 29.66 48.37
CA SER A 230 -27.18 30.98 48.32
C SER A 230 -27.03 31.52 49.74
N HIS A 231 -25.82 31.98 50.06
CA HIS A 231 -25.51 32.62 51.33
C HIS A 231 -25.01 34.02 51.06
N PHE A 232 -25.44 34.97 51.88
CA PHE A 232 -25.08 36.37 51.75
C PHE A 232 -24.24 36.78 52.96
N PHE A 233 -23.11 37.44 52.72
CA PHE A 233 -22.27 37.97 53.79
C PHE A 233 -21.97 39.44 53.51
N LEU A 234 -21.88 40.25 54.55
CA LEU A 234 -21.40 41.63 54.44
C LEU A 234 -19.91 41.67 54.79
N GLU A 235 -19.08 42.03 53.81
CA GLU A 235 -17.63 42.11 53.96
C GLU A 235 -17.26 43.11 55.06
N GLY A 236 -16.59 42.64 56.12
CA GLY A 236 -16.18 43.47 57.26
C GLY A 236 -17.33 44.03 58.12
N GLY A 237 -18.57 43.54 57.94
CA GLY A 237 -19.75 44.05 58.66
C GLY A 237 -19.91 43.57 60.10
N GLY A 238 -19.12 42.57 60.54
CA GLY A 238 -19.17 42.02 61.89
C GLY A 238 -18.45 42.90 62.92
N LYS A 239 -18.82 42.76 64.20
CA LYS A 239 -18.21 43.52 65.32
C LYS A 239 -16.68 43.34 65.43
N ASP A 240 -16.17 42.22 64.93
CA ASP A 240 -14.75 41.85 64.95
C ASP A 240 -14.04 42.14 63.61
N GLY A 241 -14.70 42.83 62.66
CA GLY A 241 -14.20 43.01 61.30
C GLY A 241 -14.25 41.75 60.41
N LYS A 242 -14.85 40.66 60.91
CA LYS A 242 -15.18 39.47 60.12
C LYS A 242 -16.43 39.69 59.28
N ASP A 243 -16.59 38.89 58.24
CA ASP A 243 -17.77 38.93 57.37
C ASP A 243 -19.03 38.54 58.17
N LEU A 244 -20.07 39.37 58.07
CA LEU A 244 -21.34 39.17 58.77
C LEU A 244 -22.28 38.35 57.91
N ASP A 245 -22.67 37.16 58.36
CA ASP A 245 -23.66 36.32 57.66
C ASP A 245 -25.07 36.93 57.74
N LEU A 246 -25.67 37.17 56.57
CA LEU A 246 -26.99 37.75 56.37
C LEU A 246 -28.03 36.70 55.94
N SER A 247 -27.70 35.41 56.00
CA SER A 247 -28.57 34.32 55.55
C SER A 247 -29.76 34.06 56.49
N ALA A 248 -29.76 34.63 57.71
CA ALA A 248 -30.88 34.54 58.64
C ALA A 248 -32.05 35.44 58.18
N ALA A 249 -33.25 34.87 58.10
CA ALA A 249 -34.45 35.46 57.46
C ALA A 249 -34.88 36.83 58.01
N ASP A 250 -34.47 37.18 59.24
CA ASP A 250 -34.80 38.44 59.93
C ASP A 250 -33.60 39.37 60.12
N SER A 251 -32.47 39.08 59.47
CA SER A 251 -31.30 39.96 59.59
C SER A 251 -31.55 41.29 58.89
N THR A 252 -31.34 42.37 59.63
CA THR A 252 -31.35 43.75 59.12
C THR A 252 -29.94 44.31 59.25
N VAL A 253 -29.47 44.96 58.19
CA VAL A 253 -28.16 45.57 58.13
C VAL A 253 -28.30 47.07 58.33
N GLN A 254 -27.59 47.62 59.30
CA GLN A 254 -27.50 49.07 59.46
C GLN A 254 -26.51 49.62 58.44
N VAL A 255 -26.98 50.48 57.53
CA VAL A 255 -26.14 51.20 56.58
C VAL A 255 -26.02 52.64 57.05
N SER A 256 -24.80 53.12 57.28
CA SER A 256 -24.54 54.51 57.65
C SER A 256 -24.89 55.47 56.51
N ALA A 257 -25.26 56.71 56.84
CA ALA A 257 -25.44 57.78 55.87
C ALA A 257 -24.21 57.92 54.95
N ASN A 258 -24.42 57.90 53.63
CA ASN A 258 -23.36 57.87 52.60
C ASN A 258 -22.39 56.68 52.71
N GLY A 259 -22.73 55.67 53.50
CA GLY A 259 -21.93 54.48 53.72
C GLY A 259 -21.84 53.63 52.47
N SER A 260 -20.71 52.95 52.30
CA SER A 260 -20.53 51.92 51.27
C SER A 260 -20.19 50.59 51.92
N GLY A 261 -20.70 49.51 51.36
CA GLY A 261 -20.42 48.15 51.79
C GLY A 261 -20.24 47.22 50.59
N THR A 262 -19.65 46.05 50.80
CA THR A 262 -19.56 45.01 49.78
C THR A 262 -20.29 43.77 50.26
N LEU A 263 -21.30 43.36 49.49
CA LEU A 263 -22.06 42.15 49.76
C LEU A 263 -21.40 40.98 49.01
N LEU A 264 -21.02 39.93 49.74
CA LEU A 264 -20.49 38.68 49.21
C LEU A 264 -21.63 37.67 49.07
N LEU A 265 -21.97 37.32 47.83
CA LEU A 265 -22.91 36.24 47.53
C LEU A 265 -22.11 34.96 47.27
N HIS A 266 -22.21 33.99 48.19
CA HIS A 266 -21.67 32.66 48.02
C HIS A 266 -22.75 31.73 47.45
N LEU A 267 -22.57 31.32 46.20
CA LEU A 267 -23.38 30.32 45.53
C LEU A 267 -22.73 28.96 45.74
N ARG A 268 -23.44 28.03 46.37
CA ARG A 268 -23.00 26.64 46.54
C ARG A 268 -23.79 25.73 45.63
N GLY A 269 -23.17 24.65 45.19
CA GLY A 269 -23.90 23.62 44.48
C GLY A 269 -24.10 23.89 42.99
N LEU A 270 -23.33 24.78 42.34
CA LEU A 270 -23.58 25.12 40.92
C LEU A 270 -23.32 23.91 40.01
N ASP A 271 -24.32 23.60 39.16
CA ASP A 271 -24.32 22.47 38.24
C ASP A 271 -23.50 22.72 36.96
N GLY A 272 -22.19 22.47 37.03
CA GLY A 272 -21.32 22.41 35.86
C GLY A 272 -20.82 23.76 35.31
N PRO A 273 -20.09 23.75 34.18
CA PRO A 273 -19.56 24.95 33.55
C PRO A 273 -20.64 25.72 32.78
N GLY A 274 -20.48 27.03 32.64
CA GLY A 274 -21.38 27.89 31.88
C GLY A 274 -21.49 29.31 32.45
N GLU A 275 -22.40 30.07 31.86
CA GLU A 275 -22.72 31.43 32.30
C GLU A 275 -23.97 31.40 33.19
N TYR A 276 -23.82 31.83 34.44
CA TYR A 276 -24.91 31.97 35.40
C TYR A 276 -25.27 33.44 35.52
N THR A 277 -26.50 33.79 35.21
CA THR A 277 -27.02 35.16 35.34
C THR A 277 -28.07 35.18 36.44
N GLY A 278 -27.96 36.10 37.38
CA GLY A 278 -28.90 36.19 38.48
C GLY A 278 -29.20 37.62 38.88
N THR A 279 -30.27 37.79 39.65
CA THR A 279 -30.68 39.10 40.18
C THR A 279 -30.76 39.04 41.70
N VAL A 280 -29.99 39.89 42.37
CA VAL A 280 -30.08 40.09 43.82
C VAL A 280 -31.00 41.26 44.09
N ARG A 281 -31.99 41.05 44.96
CA ARG A 281 -32.88 42.10 45.44
C ARG A 281 -32.56 42.42 46.88
N MET A 282 -32.38 43.71 47.16
CA MET A 282 -32.21 44.21 48.51
C MET A 282 -33.37 45.15 48.83
N ALA A 283 -34.18 44.77 49.82
CA ALA A 283 -35.36 45.52 50.20
C ALA A 283 -35.02 46.53 51.30
N VAL A 284 -35.55 47.73 51.18
CA VAL A 284 -35.54 48.73 52.26
C VAL A 284 -36.94 48.75 52.87
N PRO A 285 -37.13 48.54 54.18
CA PRO A 285 -38.45 48.37 54.80
C PRO A 285 -39.49 49.45 54.47
N GLN A 286 -39.04 50.69 54.22
CA GLN A 286 -39.89 51.84 53.90
C GLN A 286 -39.57 52.44 52.52
N GLY A 287 -38.75 51.76 51.71
CA GLY A 287 -38.20 52.28 50.45
C GLY A 287 -38.43 51.38 49.24
N VAL A 288 -37.97 51.84 48.08
CA VAL A 288 -38.01 51.04 46.85
C VAL A 288 -36.92 49.98 46.92
N ALA A 289 -37.29 48.71 46.73
CA ALA A 289 -36.32 47.64 46.67
C ALA A 289 -35.43 47.80 45.43
N VAL A 290 -34.12 47.55 45.59
CA VAL A 290 -33.15 47.69 44.50
C VAL A 290 -32.73 46.32 44.03
N GLU A 291 -32.81 46.12 42.72
CA GLU A 291 -32.45 44.88 42.04
C GLU A 291 -31.17 45.08 41.24
N GLN A 292 -30.18 44.21 41.44
CA GLN A 292 -28.90 44.24 40.74
C GLN A 292 -28.69 42.91 40.00
N PRO A 293 -28.57 42.94 38.66
CA PRO A 293 -28.15 41.78 37.90
C PRO A 293 -26.64 41.52 38.11
N PHE A 294 -26.27 40.25 38.17
CA PHE A 294 -24.89 39.80 38.22
C PHE A 294 -24.69 38.61 37.29
N THR A 295 -23.43 38.40 36.87
CA THR A 295 -23.04 37.27 36.04
C THR A 295 -21.86 36.52 36.67
N VAL A 296 -21.92 35.19 36.62
CA VAL A 296 -20.88 34.29 37.10
C VAL A 296 -20.51 33.34 35.98
N TRP A 297 -19.24 33.27 35.65
CA TRP A 297 -18.71 32.30 34.69
C TRP A 297 -18.05 31.15 35.44
N VAL A 298 -18.60 29.96 35.24
CA VAL A 298 -18.03 28.72 35.77
C VAL A 298 -17.30 28.02 34.64
N ARG A 299 -16.00 27.80 34.81
CA ARG A 299 -15.16 27.10 33.81
C ARG A 299 -14.61 25.78 34.35
N THR A 300 -14.40 24.84 33.44
CA THR A 300 -13.67 23.59 33.73
C THR A 300 -12.16 23.82 33.69
N PRO A 301 -11.35 23.11 34.50
CA PRO A 301 -9.90 23.21 34.43
C PRO A 301 -9.38 22.92 33.02
N TRP A 302 -8.47 23.77 32.53
CA TRP A 302 -7.86 23.64 31.20
C TRP A 302 -7.15 22.28 31.01
N LEU A 303 -6.64 21.70 32.11
CA LEU A 303 -5.95 20.41 32.07
C LEU A 303 -6.86 19.27 31.60
N TRP A 304 -8.18 19.38 31.81
CA TRP A 304 -9.13 18.41 31.27
C TRP A 304 -9.12 18.40 29.73
N GLY A 305 -9.07 19.59 29.12
CA GLY A 305 -8.89 19.73 27.67
C GLY A 305 -7.56 19.15 27.20
N ALA A 306 -6.48 19.37 27.96
CA ALA A 306 -5.15 18.83 27.65
C ALA A 306 -5.14 17.28 27.66
N LEU A 307 -5.77 16.66 28.65
CA LEU A 307 -5.88 15.19 28.75
C LEU A 307 -6.69 14.60 27.60
N LEU A 308 -7.80 15.23 27.22
CA LEU A 308 -8.62 14.79 26.09
C LEU A 308 -7.87 14.88 24.76
N ILE A 309 -7.11 15.96 24.53
CA ILE A 309 -6.25 16.08 23.35
C ILE A 309 -5.18 14.98 23.34
N ALA A 310 -4.53 14.73 24.48
CA ALA A 310 -3.53 13.66 24.58
C ALA A 310 -4.14 12.27 24.31
N ALA A 311 -5.33 11.98 24.86
CA ALA A 311 -6.05 10.74 24.61
C ALA A 311 -6.42 10.57 23.13
N GLY A 312 -6.84 11.66 22.47
CA GLY A 312 -7.08 11.68 21.03
C GLY A 312 -5.82 11.35 20.22
N ALA A 313 -4.69 11.97 20.55
CA ALA A 313 -3.41 11.76 19.87
C ALA A 313 -2.91 10.31 20.00
N VAL A 314 -2.98 9.74 21.20
CA VAL A 314 -2.62 8.33 21.44
C VAL A 314 -3.53 7.39 20.65
N SER A 315 -4.84 7.68 20.62
CA SER A 315 -5.81 6.89 19.84
C SER A 315 -5.51 6.94 18.33
N SER A 316 -5.20 8.13 17.81
CA SER A 316 -4.81 8.33 16.41
C SER A 316 -3.53 7.56 16.05
N TYR A 317 -2.53 7.61 16.93
CA TYR A 317 -1.32 6.82 16.78
C TYR A 317 -1.61 5.31 16.77
N GLY A 318 -2.47 4.84 17.68
CA GLY A 318 -2.91 3.43 17.70
C GLY A 318 -3.58 2.99 16.40
N VAL A 319 -4.46 3.83 15.83
CA VAL A 319 -5.11 3.55 14.54
C VAL A 319 -4.09 3.55 13.40
N ARG A 320 -3.13 4.49 13.38
CA ARG A 320 -2.05 4.51 12.37
C ARG A 320 -1.17 3.28 12.48
N LEU A 321 -0.78 2.90 13.70
CA LEU A 321 -0.01 1.69 13.98
C LEU A 321 -0.75 0.44 13.48
N TYR A 322 -2.05 0.35 13.74
CA TYR A 322 -2.87 -0.76 13.28
C TYR A 322 -2.99 -0.80 11.74
N THR A 323 -3.31 0.32 11.12
CA THR A 323 -3.57 0.40 9.67
C THR A 323 -2.29 0.26 8.83
N GLN A 324 -1.18 0.85 9.28
CA GLN A 324 0.08 0.87 8.53
C GLN A 324 0.95 -0.36 8.80
N ASN A 325 0.91 -0.94 10.00
CA ASN A 325 1.84 -2.02 10.38
C ASN A 325 1.14 -3.37 10.60
N ILE A 326 -0.02 -3.41 11.27
CA ILE A 326 -0.65 -4.68 11.69
C ILE A 326 -1.50 -5.27 10.55
N ARG A 327 -2.40 -4.48 9.96
CA ARG A 327 -3.31 -4.92 8.90
C ARG A 327 -2.60 -5.51 7.66
N PRO A 328 -1.62 -4.84 7.04
CA PRO A 328 -0.96 -5.39 5.86
C PRO A 328 -0.20 -6.69 6.18
N ARG A 329 0.40 -6.81 7.38
CA ARG A 329 1.04 -8.05 7.82
C ARG A 329 0.05 -9.20 7.96
N ALA A 330 -1.13 -8.95 8.53
CA ALA A 330 -2.16 -9.98 8.63
C ALA A 330 -2.61 -10.46 7.24
N GLN A 331 -2.78 -9.54 6.29
CA GLN A 331 -3.10 -9.87 4.90
C GLN A 331 -1.98 -10.66 4.21
N GLN A 332 -0.72 -10.25 4.38
CA GLN A 332 0.45 -10.94 3.86
C GLN A 332 0.60 -12.35 4.47
N LEU A 333 0.37 -12.50 5.77
CA LEU A 333 0.40 -13.80 6.44
C LEU A 333 -0.69 -14.74 5.92
N HIS A 334 -1.91 -14.23 5.75
CA HIS A 334 -3.01 -15.02 5.18
C HIS A 334 -2.69 -15.47 3.75
N ARG A 335 -2.16 -14.57 2.91
CA ARG A 335 -1.74 -14.92 1.53
C ARG A 335 -0.61 -15.95 1.53
N ALA A 336 0.40 -15.79 2.39
CA ALA A 336 1.49 -16.75 2.52
C ALA A 336 1.01 -18.13 3.00
N GLN A 337 0.04 -18.17 3.92
CA GLN A 337 -0.58 -19.41 4.39
C GLN A 337 -1.39 -20.10 3.28
N ALA A 338 -2.13 -19.34 2.46
CA ALA A 338 -2.84 -19.87 1.31
C ALA A 338 -1.88 -20.47 0.26
N LEU A 339 -0.78 -19.79 -0.04
CA LEU A 339 0.26 -20.32 -0.92
C LEU A 339 0.92 -21.59 -0.35
N ARG A 340 1.17 -21.63 0.96
CA ARG A 340 1.67 -22.82 1.66
C ARG A 340 0.70 -24.00 1.58
N GLN A 341 -0.60 -23.76 1.75
CA GLN A 341 -1.63 -24.79 1.60
C GLN A 341 -1.68 -25.31 0.17
N LYS A 342 -1.69 -24.42 -0.83
CA LYS A 342 -1.64 -24.80 -2.25
C LYS A 342 -0.38 -25.61 -2.58
N ALA A 343 0.78 -25.24 -2.06
CA ALA A 343 2.01 -26.00 -2.22
C ALA A 343 1.92 -27.41 -1.61
N ALA A 344 1.31 -27.53 -0.43
CA ALA A 344 1.11 -28.83 0.23
C ALA A 344 0.12 -29.73 -0.54
N GLU A 345 -0.93 -29.16 -1.11
CA GLU A 345 -1.87 -29.88 -1.98
C GLU A 345 -1.17 -30.40 -3.25
N LEU A 346 -0.38 -29.55 -3.92
CA LEU A 346 0.37 -29.94 -5.12
C LEU A 346 1.44 -31.01 -4.84
N LEU A 347 1.99 -31.06 -3.62
CA LEU A 347 2.96 -32.07 -3.19
C LEU A 347 2.33 -33.44 -2.92
N ASN A 348 1.05 -33.50 -2.57
CA ASN A 348 0.35 -34.75 -2.31
C ASN A 348 0.13 -35.51 -3.63
N GLY A 349 0.55 -36.78 -3.66
CA GLY A 349 0.39 -37.65 -4.83
C GLY A 349 1.49 -37.54 -5.89
N GLN A 350 2.51 -36.69 -5.70
CA GLN A 350 3.67 -36.63 -6.59
C GLN A 350 4.70 -37.71 -6.28
N ASP A 351 5.45 -38.10 -7.31
CA ASP A 351 6.60 -38.99 -7.26
C ASP A 351 7.77 -38.37 -6.48
N ALA A 352 8.78 -39.19 -6.15
CA ALA A 352 9.85 -38.79 -5.24
C ALA A 352 10.72 -37.65 -5.78
N GLU A 353 10.90 -37.57 -7.10
CA GLU A 353 11.73 -36.56 -7.75
C GLU A 353 11.00 -35.21 -7.81
N THR A 354 9.78 -35.21 -8.37
CA THR A 354 8.89 -34.04 -8.38
C THR A 354 8.66 -33.47 -6.98
N ARG A 355 8.49 -34.36 -5.98
CA ARG A 355 8.33 -33.97 -4.58
C ARG A 355 9.55 -33.23 -4.02
N ARG A 356 10.79 -33.57 -4.44
CA ARG A 356 12.00 -32.87 -3.96
C ARG A 356 11.99 -31.41 -4.41
N VAL A 357 11.69 -31.15 -5.68
CA VAL A 357 11.61 -29.79 -6.25
C VAL A 357 10.51 -28.98 -5.54
N GLY A 358 9.33 -29.58 -5.34
CA GLY A 358 8.25 -28.90 -4.62
C GLY A 358 8.55 -28.63 -3.13
N LEU A 359 9.36 -29.47 -2.48
CA LEU A 359 9.80 -29.24 -1.10
C LEU A 359 10.74 -28.02 -1.00
N GLU A 360 11.56 -27.75 -2.02
CA GLU A 360 12.40 -26.55 -2.07
C GLU A 360 11.56 -25.27 -2.25
N VAL A 361 10.57 -25.30 -3.16
CA VAL A 361 9.59 -24.20 -3.32
C VAL A 361 8.84 -23.96 -2.01
N ARG A 362 8.40 -25.03 -1.35
CA ARG A 362 7.72 -24.95 -0.05
C ARG A 362 8.65 -24.42 1.06
N ALA A 363 9.91 -24.83 1.10
CA ALA A 363 10.87 -24.33 2.08
C ALA A 363 11.07 -22.81 1.97
N ARG A 364 11.05 -22.27 0.74
CA ARG A 364 11.06 -20.81 0.51
C ARG A 364 9.80 -20.13 1.01
N ILE A 365 8.61 -20.70 0.77
CA ILE A 365 7.35 -20.19 1.36
C ILE A 365 7.42 -20.20 2.89
N ASP A 366 7.91 -21.28 3.48
CA ASP A 366 8.04 -21.41 4.93
C ASP A 366 9.06 -20.41 5.50
N ALA A 367 10.15 -20.12 4.78
CA ALA A 367 11.09 -19.05 5.12
C ALA A 367 10.41 -17.67 5.12
N ILE A 368 9.59 -17.36 4.10
CA ILE A 368 8.80 -16.10 4.06
C ILE A 368 7.81 -16.04 5.22
N VAL A 369 7.07 -17.11 5.50
CA VAL A 369 6.13 -17.17 6.64
C VAL A 369 6.86 -16.94 7.97
N SER A 370 8.02 -17.55 8.16
CA SER A 370 8.84 -17.36 9.37
C SER A 370 9.32 -15.91 9.52
N ARG A 371 9.69 -15.26 8.39
CA ARG A 371 10.13 -13.87 8.36
C ARG A 371 8.98 -12.90 8.64
N ILE A 372 7.78 -13.16 8.12
CA ILE A 372 6.57 -12.37 8.41
C ILE A 372 6.16 -12.49 9.89
N ARG A 373 6.32 -13.68 10.49
CA ARG A 373 6.08 -13.92 11.93
C ARG A 373 7.16 -13.33 12.84
N GLY A 374 8.34 -13.00 12.30
CA GLY A 374 9.43 -12.39 13.05
C GLY A 374 9.10 -11.01 13.64
N PRO A 375 9.92 -10.52 14.58
CA PRO A 375 9.69 -9.25 15.27
C PRO A 375 9.57 -8.04 14.31
N LEU A 376 8.82 -7.02 14.75
CA LEU A 376 8.19 -5.97 13.94
C LEU A 376 9.10 -5.05 13.07
N ARG A 377 10.43 -5.17 13.09
CA ARG A 377 11.32 -4.19 12.43
C ARG A 377 12.06 -4.76 11.22
N GLY A 378 11.72 -4.27 10.02
CA GLY A 378 12.56 -4.40 8.80
C GLY A 378 11.88 -4.91 7.52
N GLY A 379 10.72 -5.57 7.61
CA GLY A 379 10.17 -6.30 6.45
C GLY A 379 9.20 -5.51 5.56
N ARG A 380 9.61 -4.43 4.88
CA ARG A 380 8.87 -3.96 3.67
C ARG A 380 9.10 -4.89 2.45
N VAL A 381 10.05 -5.82 2.56
CA VAL A 381 10.51 -6.73 1.50
C VAL A 381 9.55 -7.91 1.26
N ALA A 382 8.56 -8.15 2.13
CA ALA A 382 7.71 -9.35 2.05
C ALA A 382 6.79 -9.39 0.83
N GLU A 383 6.31 -8.24 0.32
CA GLU A 383 5.28 -8.24 -0.73
C GLU A 383 5.84 -8.59 -2.11
N ALA A 384 7.03 -8.08 -2.45
CA ALA A 384 7.73 -8.45 -3.67
C ALA A 384 8.16 -9.93 -3.66
N GLU A 385 8.63 -10.42 -2.51
CA GLU A 385 8.96 -11.84 -2.33
C GLU A 385 7.71 -12.73 -2.45
N LEU A 386 6.59 -12.36 -1.81
CA LEU A 386 5.31 -13.07 -1.94
C LEU A 386 4.78 -13.08 -3.38
N ALA A 387 4.88 -11.95 -4.08
CA ALA A 387 4.45 -11.81 -5.46
C ALA A 387 5.28 -12.68 -6.42
N ARG A 388 6.54 -12.98 -6.07
CA ARG A 388 7.42 -13.86 -6.85
C ARG A 388 7.09 -15.34 -6.69
N VAL A 389 6.70 -15.76 -5.49
CA VAL A 389 6.43 -17.19 -5.22
C VAL A 389 5.15 -17.69 -5.88
N GLU A 390 4.19 -16.82 -6.15
CA GLU A 390 2.98 -17.19 -6.86
C GLU A 390 3.23 -17.74 -8.29
N PRO A 391 4.01 -17.06 -9.15
CA PRO A 391 4.44 -17.62 -10.44
C PRO A 391 5.32 -18.86 -10.30
N GLU A 392 6.19 -18.96 -9.28
CA GLU A 392 6.93 -20.21 -9.00
C GLU A 392 5.99 -21.40 -8.78
N LEU A 393 4.93 -21.22 -7.98
CA LEU A 393 3.94 -22.28 -7.74
C LEU A 393 3.14 -22.64 -9.01
N ARG A 394 2.80 -21.65 -9.85
CA ARG A 394 2.11 -21.90 -11.12
C ARG A 394 3.01 -22.63 -12.12
N LEU A 395 4.30 -22.28 -12.16
CA LEU A 395 5.31 -22.97 -12.96
C LEU A 395 5.51 -24.40 -12.47
N TYR A 396 5.62 -24.61 -11.15
CA TYR A 396 5.71 -25.94 -10.55
C TYR A 396 4.49 -26.80 -10.90
N GLU A 397 3.28 -26.25 -10.83
CA GLU A 397 2.04 -26.94 -11.22
C GLU A 397 2.07 -27.39 -12.70
N ALA A 398 2.45 -26.49 -13.62
CA ALA A 398 2.58 -26.80 -15.04
C ALA A 398 3.72 -27.81 -15.32
N TRP A 399 4.85 -27.67 -14.63
CA TRP A 399 5.97 -28.59 -14.71
C TRP A 399 5.61 -29.99 -14.21
N CYS A 400 4.86 -30.12 -13.11
CA CYS A 400 4.35 -31.42 -12.63
C CYS A 400 3.42 -32.09 -13.65
N ALA A 401 2.58 -31.30 -14.34
CA ALA A 401 1.72 -31.83 -15.39
C ALA A 401 2.54 -32.30 -16.60
N GLY A 402 3.42 -31.44 -17.12
CA GLY A 402 4.30 -31.76 -18.25
C GLY A 402 5.23 -32.94 -17.96
N THR A 403 5.76 -33.04 -16.75
CA THR A 403 6.61 -34.17 -16.32
C THR A 403 5.83 -35.47 -16.24
N ARG A 404 4.57 -35.45 -15.76
CA ARG A 404 3.71 -36.64 -15.77
C ARG A 404 3.35 -37.08 -17.19
N GLU A 405 3.02 -36.14 -18.07
CA GLU A 405 2.75 -36.41 -19.48
C GLU A 405 3.99 -36.97 -20.19
N LEU A 406 5.17 -36.37 -19.97
CA LEU A 406 6.44 -36.83 -20.53
C LEU A 406 6.83 -38.21 -19.97
N ASN A 407 6.60 -38.47 -18.68
CA ASN A 407 6.91 -39.76 -18.06
C ASN A 407 5.91 -40.87 -18.44
N ALA A 408 4.69 -40.53 -18.83
CA ALA A 408 3.76 -41.47 -19.44
C ALA A 408 4.26 -41.95 -20.82
N LEU A 409 5.13 -41.17 -21.48
CA LEU A 409 5.83 -41.57 -22.70
C LEU A 409 7.07 -42.42 -22.39
N PRO A 410 7.35 -43.46 -23.21
CA PRO A 410 8.61 -44.20 -23.18
C PRO A 410 9.78 -43.27 -23.41
N ARG A 411 10.94 -43.61 -22.85
CA ARG A 411 12.15 -42.78 -22.92
C ARG A 411 12.54 -42.43 -24.35
N GLU A 412 12.27 -43.31 -25.30
CA GLU A 412 12.64 -43.21 -26.71
C GLU A 412 11.77 -42.22 -27.48
N LEU A 413 10.54 -41.97 -27.00
CA LEU A 413 9.56 -41.07 -27.63
C LEU A 413 9.49 -39.70 -26.95
N ARG A 414 10.31 -39.49 -25.90
CA ARG A 414 10.38 -38.21 -25.21
C ARG A 414 11.00 -37.18 -26.15
N PRO A 415 10.28 -36.11 -26.51
CA PRO A 415 10.85 -35.07 -27.34
C PRO A 415 12.03 -34.44 -26.58
N ALA A 416 13.19 -34.36 -27.22
CA ALA A 416 14.36 -33.71 -26.62
C ALA A 416 14.05 -32.24 -26.26
N GLN A 417 13.27 -31.55 -27.09
CA GLN A 417 12.83 -30.18 -26.84
C GLN A 417 11.94 -30.06 -25.59
N ALA A 418 10.98 -30.97 -25.40
CA ALA A 418 10.12 -30.97 -24.20
C ALA A 418 10.91 -31.32 -22.94
N SER A 419 11.84 -32.27 -23.04
CA SER A 419 12.72 -32.66 -21.93
C SER A 419 13.61 -31.47 -21.50
N ASN A 420 14.27 -30.82 -22.45
CA ASN A 420 15.12 -29.65 -22.16
C ASN A 420 14.34 -28.49 -21.52
N LEU A 421 13.09 -28.25 -21.94
CA LEU A 421 12.26 -27.18 -21.38
C LEU A 421 11.77 -27.51 -19.95
N LEU A 422 11.46 -28.78 -19.68
CA LEU A 422 11.15 -29.23 -18.32
C LEU A 422 12.40 -29.18 -17.41
N ASP A 423 13.58 -29.50 -17.93
CA ASP A 423 14.85 -29.39 -17.20
C ASP A 423 15.21 -27.93 -16.90
N GLU A 424 14.98 -27.01 -17.84
CA GLU A 424 15.17 -25.57 -17.63
C GLU A 424 14.20 -25.03 -16.56
N ALA A 425 12.93 -25.42 -16.63
CA ALA A 425 11.93 -25.04 -15.63
C ALA A 425 12.25 -25.62 -14.25
N GLU A 426 12.71 -26.86 -14.17
CA GLU A 426 13.19 -27.47 -12.93
C GLU A 426 14.37 -26.68 -12.34
N THR A 427 15.36 -26.33 -13.18
CA THR A 427 16.52 -25.55 -12.76
C THR A 427 16.11 -24.19 -12.20
N SER A 428 15.18 -23.49 -12.89
CA SER A 428 14.59 -22.24 -12.41
C SER A 428 13.90 -22.40 -11.05
N LEU A 429 13.10 -23.47 -10.89
CA LEU A 429 12.38 -23.77 -9.65
C LEU A 429 13.33 -24.13 -8.50
N ARG A 430 14.46 -24.78 -8.76
CA ARG A 430 15.45 -25.09 -7.71
C ARG A 430 16.19 -23.83 -7.24
N LEU A 431 16.61 -22.99 -8.18
CA LEU A 431 17.34 -21.74 -7.89
C LEU A 431 16.53 -20.76 -7.02
N GLY A 432 15.24 -20.54 -7.32
CA GLY A 432 14.35 -19.68 -6.51
C GLY A 432 14.68 -18.18 -6.52
N ASN A 433 15.67 -17.78 -7.33
CA ASN A 433 16.11 -16.41 -7.54
C ASN A 433 16.04 -15.98 -9.02
N VAL A 434 15.15 -16.62 -9.80
CA VAL A 434 14.82 -16.25 -11.18
C VAL A 434 13.80 -15.10 -11.24
N PRO A 435 13.99 -14.05 -12.07
CA PRO A 435 13.06 -12.93 -12.17
C PRO A 435 11.67 -13.38 -12.63
N THR A 436 10.61 -12.71 -12.14
CA THR A 436 9.21 -13.08 -12.38
C THR A 436 8.86 -13.14 -13.86
N GLU A 437 9.38 -12.23 -14.67
CA GLU A 437 9.17 -12.17 -16.12
C GLU A 437 9.63 -13.47 -16.82
N ARG A 438 10.79 -14.01 -16.40
CA ARG A 438 11.32 -15.25 -16.97
C ARG A 438 10.50 -16.47 -16.54
N LEU A 439 10.01 -16.49 -15.29
CA LEU A 439 9.12 -17.56 -14.82
C LEU A 439 7.79 -17.57 -15.59
N GLU A 440 7.23 -16.40 -15.89
CA GLU A 440 5.99 -16.28 -16.68
C GLU A 440 6.21 -16.65 -18.15
N GLU A 441 7.35 -16.29 -18.74
CA GLU A 441 7.75 -16.72 -20.08
C GLU A 441 7.86 -18.26 -20.16
N GLN A 442 8.57 -18.88 -19.21
CA GLN A 442 8.70 -20.34 -19.11
C GLN A 442 7.34 -21.01 -18.91
N LEU A 443 6.48 -20.45 -18.05
CA LEU A 443 5.11 -20.95 -17.84
C LEU A 443 4.28 -20.90 -19.12
N LYS A 444 4.40 -19.82 -19.89
CA LYS A 444 3.70 -19.65 -21.17
C LYS A 444 4.18 -20.69 -22.18
N VAL A 445 5.50 -20.89 -22.29
CA VAL A 445 6.09 -21.89 -23.18
C VAL A 445 5.65 -23.30 -22.81
N LEU A 446 5.71 -23.67 -21.53
CA LEU A 446 5.26 -25.00 -21.06
C LEU A 446 3.77 -25.24 -21.29
N ARG A 447 2.91 -24.24 -21.07
CA ARG A 447 1.46 -24.37 -21.32
C ARG A 447 1.10 -24.45 -22.80
N GLN A 448 1.92 -23.85 -23.66
CA GLN A 448 1.73 -23.88 -25.11
C GLN A 448 2.27 -25.15 -25.75
N GLN A 449 3.17 -25.87 -25.06
CA GLN A 449 3.64 -27.16 -25.55
C GLN A 449 2.54 -28.20 -25.43
N ASN A 450 2.06 -28.65 -26.59
CA ASN A 450 1.26 -29.85 -26.68
C ASN A 450 2.20 -31.07 -26.75
N VAL A 451 2.42 -31.71 -25.59
CA VAL A 451 3.32 -32.88 -25.46
C VAL A 451 2.90 -33.99 -26.43
N GLU A 452 1.61 -34.15 -26.69
CA GLU A 452 1.08 -35.16 -27.63
C GLU A 452 1.47 -34.87 -29.08
N GLU A 453 1.46 -33.60 -29.50
CA GLU A 453 1.89 -33.21 -30.86
C GLU A 453 3.39 -33.42 -31.05
N LEU A 454 4.18 -33.10 -30.04
CA LEU A 454 5.63 -33.33 -30.07
C LEU A 454 5.95 -34.84 -30.08
N ALA A 455 5.23 -35.64 -29.29
CA ALA A 455 5.36 -37.10 -29.30
C ALA A 455 4.93 -37.69 -30.65
N ARG A 456 3.86 -37.16 -31.26
CA ARG A 456 3.41 -37.53 -32.61
C ARG A 456 4.46 -37.20 -33.66
N ALA A 457 5.07 -36.01 -33.59
CA ALA A 457 6.15 -35.63 -34.50
C ALA A 457 7.39 -36.52 -34.33
N GLY A 458 7.76 -36.83 -33.08
CA GLY A 458 8.84 -37.76 -32.76
C GLY A 458 8.61 -39.16 -33.31
N LEU A 459 7.39 -39.71 -33.13
CA LEU A 459 7.03 -41.03 -33.67
C LEU A 459 7.00 -41.02 -35.20
N LYS A 460 6.52 -39.94 -35.84
CA LYS A 460 6.56 -39.77 -37.31
C LYS A 460 8.00 -39.78 -37.84
N ALA A 461 8.93 -39.11 -37.18
CA ALA A 461 10.33 -39.10 -37.57
C ALA A 461 10.96 -40.50 -37.46
N LYS A 462 10.72 -41.20 -36.34
CA LYS A 462 11.20 -42.57 -36.11
C LYS A 462 10.58 -43.59 -37.09
N LEU A 463 9.31 -43.41 -37.44
CA LEU A 463 8.64 -44.20 -38.46
C LEU A 463 9.29 -44.02 -39.84
N ALA A 464 9.57 -42.78 -40.24
CA ALA A 464 10.22 -42.49 -41.53
C ALA A 464 11.64 -43.09 -41.60
N GLU A 465 12.39 -43.04 -40.48
CA GLU A 465 13.70 -43.68 -40.35
C GLU A 465 13.60 -45.19 -40.55
N LEU A 466 12.71 -45.86 -39.82
CA LEU A 466 12.51 -47.31 -39.91
C LEU A 466 11.99 -47.75 -41.28
N GLU A 467 11.09 -46.98 -41.90
CA GLU A 467 10.58 -47.22 -43.25
C GLU A 467 11.70 -47.15 -44.29
N THR A 468 12.61 -46.19 -44.15
CA THR A 468 13.79 -46.06 -45.03
C THR A 468 14.73 -47.25 -44.86
N GLN A 469 15.04 -47.61 -43.61
CA GLN A 469 15.90 -48.77 -43.29
C GLN A 469 15.31 -50.09 -43.82
N ALA A 470 13.99 -50.30 -43.63
CA ALA A 470 13.28 -51.48 -44.12
C ALA A 470 13.30 -51.58 -45.65
N ARG A 471 13.08 -50.46 -46.37
CA ARG A 471 13.15 -50.42 -47.84
C ARG A 471 14.55 -50.71 -48.36
N THR A 472 15.57 -50.11 -47.76
CA THR A 472 16.97 -50.38 -48.15
C THR A 472 17.34 -51.84 -47.91
N LEU A 473 16.85 -52.45 -46.83
CA LEU A 473 17.10 -53.86 -46.54
C LEU A 473 16.34 -54.79 -47.50
N ALA A 474 15.08 -54.48 -47.83
CA ALA A 474 14.28 -55.23 -48.79
C ALA A 474 14.92 -55.22 -50.19
N GLN A 475 15.44 -54.06 -50.64
CA GLN A 475 16.17 -53.94 -51.89
C GLN A 475 17.45 -54.77 -51.94
N LYS A 476 18.14 -54.94 -50.79
CA LYS A 476 19.36 -55.74 -50.69
C LYS A 476 19.10 -57.24 -50.72
N LEU A 477 18.01 -57.69 -50.11
CA LEU A 477 17.67 -59.12 -50.02
C LEU A 477 16.97 -59.64 -51.29
N GLY A 478 16.30 -58.76 -52.05
CA GLY A 478 15.52 -59.13 -53.23
C GLY A 478 14.17 -59.77 -52.89
N GLU A 479 13.30 -59.92 -53.90
CA GLU A 479 11.95 -60.46 -53.71
C GLU A 479 11.93 -61.99 -53.51
N ASP A 480 12.95 -62.68 -54.03
CA ASP A 480 13.05 -64.15 -53.98
C ASP A 480 13.44 -64.69 -52.59
N ASP A 481 14.00 -63.84 -51.71
CA ASP A 481 14.33 -64.23 -50.34
C ASP A 481 13.11 -64.14 -49.42
N SER A 482 12.89 -65.20 -48.64
CA SER A 482 11.87 -65.27 -47.59
C SER A 482 11.89 -64.07 -46.62
N LEU A 483 13.06 -63.49 -46.34
CA LEU A 483 13.20 -62.30 -45.51
C LEU A 483 12.80 -61.02 -46.24
N GLY A 484 13.15 -60.90 -47.53
CA GLY A 484 12.72 -59.81 -48.39
C GLY A 484 11.19 -59.77 -48.54
N PHE A 485 10.57 -60.94 -48.69
CA PHE A 485 9.12 -61.09 -48.70
C PHE A 485 8.47 -60.55 -47.42
N ARG A 486 8.97 -60.92 -46.24
CA ARG A 486 8.44 -60.42 -44.95
C ARG A 486 8.58 -58.91 -44.81
N LEU A 487 9.71 -58.34 -45.22
CA LEU A 487 9.88 -56.88 -45.21
C LEU A 487 8.84 -56.19 -46.10
N MET A 488 8.64 -56.70 -47.32
CA MET A 488 7.80 -56.04 -48.31
C MET A 488 6.31 -56.19 -48.03
N TYR A 489 5.86 -57.37 -47.60
CA TYR A 489 4.44 -57.70 -47.47
C TYR A 489 3.92 -57.72 -46.02
N GLU A 490 4.79 -57.79 -45.01
CA GLU A 490 4.36 -57.75 -43.60
C GLU A 490 4.75 -56.43 -42.93
N LEU A 491 6.04 -56.05 -42.99
CA LEU A 491 6.54 -54.88 -42.27
C LEU A 491 6.09 -53.55 -42.89
N LEU A 492 6.27 -53.36 -44.21
CA LEU A 492 5.91 -52.09 -44.86
C LEU A 492 4.42 -51.74 -44.74
N PRO A 493 3.46 -52.68 -44.94
CA PRO A 493 2.05 -52.40 -44.69
C PRO A 493 1.76 -52.06 -43.23
N LEU A 494 2.40 -52.74 -42.29
CA LEU A 494 2.22 -52.45 -40.86
C LEU A 494 2.75 -51.05 -40.49
N LEU A 495 3.85 -50.58 -41.12
CA LEU A 495 4.31 -49.19 -40.98
C LEU A 495 3.31 -48.18 -41.59
N GLN A 496 2.63 -48.53 -42.69
CA GLN A 496 1.57 -47.67 -43.25
C GLN A 496 0.37 -47.56 -42.30
N GLU A 497 -0.01 -48.65 -41.61
CA GLU A 497 -1.05 -48.62 -40.58
C GLU A 497 -0.67 -47.71 -39.39
N VAL A 498 0.60 -47.73 -38.97
CA VAL A 498 1.10 -46.81 -37.93
C VAL A 498 0.96 -45.37 -38.39
N ARG A 499 1.30 -45.08 -39.65
CA ARG A 499 1.17 -43.74 -40.23
C ARG A 499 -0.29 -43.27 -40.26
N ALA A 500 -1.21 -44.13 -40.70
CA ALA A 500 -2.65 -43.83 -40.69
C ALA A 500 -3.15 -43.54 -39.26
N SER A 501 -2.73 -44.35 -38.28
CA SER A 501 -3.08 -44.14 -36.86
C SER A 501 -2.56 -42.79 -36.31
N LEU A 502 -1.36 -42.38 -36.73
CA LEU A 502 -0.78 -41.08 -36.36
C LEU A 502 -1.53 -39.90 -36.99
N ASP A 503 -2.06 -40.08 -38.20
CA ASP A 503 -2.82 -39.06 -38.91
C ASP A 503 -4.26 -38.95 -38.34
N GLU A 504 -4.84 -40.05 -37.87
CA GLU A 504 -6.11 -40.09 -37.10
C GLU A 504 -5.97 -39.51 -35.68
N GLY A 505 -4.74 -39.39 -35.18
CA GLY A 505 -4.42 -38.82 -33.88
C GLY A 505 -4.44 -39.81 -32.70
N ASP A 506 -4.64 -41.10 -32.95
CA ASP A 506 -4.57 -42.16 -31.95
C ASP A 506 -3.11 -42.57 -31.69
N LEU A 507 -2.45 -41.80 -30.82
CA LEU A 507 -1.05 -42.01 -30.47
C LEU A 507 -0.81 -43.36 -29.76
N ALA A 508 -1.78 -43.84 -28.97
CA ALA A 508 -1.64 -45.08 -28.23
C ALA A 508 -1.64 -46.29 -29.17
N THR A 509 -2.59 -46.34 -30.11
CA THR A 509 -2.66 -47.42 -31.10
C THR A 509 -1.51 -47.34 -32.09
N ALA A 510 -1.14 -46.13 -32.54
CA ALA A 510 0.04 -45.92 -33.38
C ALA A 510 1.30 -46.49 -32.73
N ARG A 511 1.50 -46.22 -31.44
CA ARG A 511 2.65 -46.72 -30.69
C ARG A 511 2.66 -48.24 -30.56
N LEU A 512 1.53 -48.85 -30.21
CA LEU A 512 1.43 -50.31 -30.09
C LEU A 512 1.76 -50.98 -31.44
N ARG A 513 1.23 -50.45 -32.54
CA ARG A 513 1.55 -50.92 -33.89
C ARG A 513 3.03 -50.69 -34.24
N PHE A 514 3.60 -49.54 -33.87
CA PHE A 514 5.01 -49.24 -34.13
C PHE A 514 5.95 -50.22 -33.41
N GLU A 515 5.69 -50.54 -32.13
CA GLU A 515 6.48 -51.55 -31.41
C GLU A 515 6.37 -52.93 -32.05
N ARG A 516 5.18 -53.29 -32.55
CA ARG A 516 5.01 -54.51 -33.34
C ARG A 516 5.82 -54.49 -34.64
N ALA A 517 5.90 -53.34 -35.30
CA ALA A 517 6.74 -53.13 -36.48
C ALA A 517 8.22 -53.30 -36.14
N ARG A 518 8.68 -52.66 -35.06
CA ARG A 518 10.06 -52.77 -34.57
C ARG A 518 10.42 -54.20 -34.23
N ARG A 519 9.53 -54.95 -33.57
CA ARG A 519 9.71 -56.37 -33.26
C ARG A 519 9.84 -57.22 -34.53
N SER A 520 8.97 -57.00 -35.51
CA SER A 520 9.04 -57.69 -36.81
C SER A 520 10.35 -57.39 -37.55
N TYR A 521 10.75 -56.11 -37.59
CA TYR A 521 12.03 -55.69 -38.18
C TYR A 521 13.23 -56.34 -37.46
N PHE A 522 13.21 -56.37 -36.12
CA PHE A 522 14.22 -57.05 -35.32
C PHE A 522 14.31 -58.54 -35.63
N ASP A 523 13.17 -59.23 -35.80
CA ASP A 523 13.15 -60.65 -36.14
C ASP A 523 13.73 -60.91 -37.54
N VAL A 524 13.51 -60.00 -38.49
CA VAL A 524 14.16 -60.03 -39.81
C VAL A 524 15.67 -59.89 -39.68
N LEU A 525 16.17 -58.92 -38.90
CA LEU A 525 17.60 -58.73 -38.67
C LEU A 525 18.27 -59.95 -38.01
N CYS A 526 17.60 -60.56 -37.02
CA CYS A 526 18.05 -61.81 -36.42
C CYS A 526 18.02 -62.97 -37.42
N GLY A 527 17.03 -62.99 -38.32
CA GLY A 527 16.95 -63.94 -39.42
C GLY A 527 18.11 -63.79 -40.39
N GLU A 528 18.39 -62.57 -40.82
CA GLU A 528 19.50 -62.23 -41.73
C GLU A 528 20.83 -62.69 -41.16
N LEU A 529 21.13 -62.33 -39.90
CA LEU A 529 22.38 -62.76 -39.27
C LEU A 529 22.44 -64.29 -39.10
N SER A 530 21.33 -64.93 -38.75
CA SER A 530 21.28 -66.38 -38.65
C SER A 530 21.51 -67.07 -40.00
N LEU A 531 21.06 -66.48 -41.12
CA LEU A 531 21.32 -66.99 -42.47
C LEU A 531 22.77 -66.74 -42.88
N ALA A 532 23.31 -65.56 -42.62
CA ALA A 532 24.69 -65.20 -42.92
C ALA A 532 25.69 -66.17 -42.25
N VAL A 533 25.43 -66.54 -41.00
CA VAL A 533 26.26 -67.47 -40.23
C VAL A 533 25.98 -68.94 -40.59
N ALA A 534 24.77 -69.26 -41.09
CA ALA A 534 24.45 -70.60 -41.58
C ALA A 534 24.95 -70.89 -43.01
N SER A 535 25.70 -69.97 -43.62
CA SER A 535 26.29 -70.17 -44.94
C SER A 535 27.09 -71.48 -44.97
N PRO A 536 26.85 -72.37 -45.97
CA PRO A 536 27.55 -73.65 -46.08
C PRO A 536 29.04 -73.50 -46.39
N ARG A 537 29.47 -72.30 -46.80
CA ARG A 537 30.87 -71.97 -47.08
C ARG A 537 31.45 -71.17 -45.91
N ASN A 538 32.47 -71.72 -45.28
CA ASN A 538 33.23 -71.05 -44.23
C ASN A 538 34.00 -69.85 -44.81
N PRO A 539 34.01 -68.69 -44.13
CA PRO A 539 34.90 -67.60 -44.47
C PRO A 539 36.36 -68.05 -44.39
N ARG A 540 37.21 -67.44 -45.21
CA ARG A 540 38.65 -67.74 -45.21
C ARG A 540 39.27 -67.41 -43.84
N GLY A 541 40.19 -68.27 -43.39
CA GLY A 541 40.83 -68.20 -42.08
C GLY A 541 40.21 -69.17 -41.07
N PHE A 542 38.90 -69.43 -41.19
CA PHE A 542 38.22 -70.35 -40.28
C PHE A 542 38.41 -71.80 -40.66
N THR A 543 38.77 -72.63 -39.68
CA THR A 543 38.54 -74.07 -39.76
C THR A 543 37.04 -74.38 -39.71
N GLN A 544 36.66 -75.58 -40.17
CA GLN A 544 35.25 -75.97 -40.14
C GLN A 544 34.71 -76.09 -38.70
N GLU A 545 35.57 -76.41 -37.74
CA GLU A 545 35.22 -76.53 -36.32
C GLU A 545 35.01 -75.15 -35.68
N GLU A 546 35.94 -74.21 -35.88
CA GLU A 546 35.81 -72.82 -35.39
C GLU A 546 34.59 -72.12 -35.99
N TRP A 547 34.30 -72.34 -37.28
CA TRP A 547 33.11 -71.78 -37.90
C TRP A 547 31.82 -72.35 -37.29
N ARG A 548 31.79 -73.66 -37.00
CA ARG A 548 30.64 -74.30 -36.32
C ARG A 548 30.47 -73.78 -34.89
N GLU A 549 31.57 -73.57 -34.16
CA GLU A 549 31.55 -73.02 -32.81
C GLU A 549 31.03 -71.58 -32.79
N LEU A 550 31.61 -70.69 -33.61
CA LEU A 550 31.14 -69.31 -33.77
C LEU A 550 29.65 -69.29 -34.18
N THR A 551 29.25 -70.20 -35.07
CA THR A 551 27.84 -70.33 -35.49
C THR A 551 26.93 -70.68 -34.33
N ALA A 552 27.32 -71.62 -33.48
CA ALA A 552 26.56 -72.02 -32.30
C ALA A 552 26.46 -70.85 -31.29
N GLU A 553 27.57 -70.16 -31.02
CA GLU A 553 27.60 -69.02 -30.11
C GLU A 553 26.73 -67.86 -30.57
N VAL A 554 26.84 -67.45 -31.84
CA VAL A 554 26.02 -66.36 -32.39
C VAL A 554 24.55 -66.72 -32.36
N LYS A 555 24.19 -67.97 -32.69
CA LYS A 555 22.80 -68.45 -32.61
C LYS A 555 22.26 -68.43 -31.18
N ASP A 556 23.06 -68.80 -30.18
CA ASP A 556 22.64 -68.74 -28.78
C ASP A 556 22.43 -67.27 -28.33
N ARG A 557 23.35 -66.37 -28.67
CA ARG A 557 23.18 -64.93 -28.40
C ARG A 557 21.95 -64.35 -29.08
N LEU A 558 21.66 -64.74 -30.32
CA LEU A 558 20.43 -64.34 -31.03
C LEU A 558 19.17 -64.88 -30.37
N LYS A 559 19.21 -66.11 -29.83
CA LYS A 559 18.11 -66.67 -29.04
C LYS A 559 17.87 -65.89 -27.76
N GLN A 560 18.93 -65.50 -27.06
CA GLN A 560 18.85 -64.63 -25.88
C GLN A 560 18.28 -63.25 -26.24
N ALA A 561 18.74 -62.66 -27.35
CA ALA A 561 18.24 -61.38 -27.86
C ALA A 561 16.74 -61.44 -28.17
N ARG A 562 16.26 -62.52 -28.83
CA ARG A 562 14.83 -62.73 -29.08
C ARG A 562 14.01 -62.88 -27.81
N ALA A 563 14.50 -63.63 -26.82
CA ALA A 563 13.80 -63.80 -25.55
C ALA A 563 13.68 -62.49 -24.75
N ARG A 564 14.68 -61.60 -24.88
CA ARG A 564 14.64 -60.27 -24.25
C ARG A 564 13.80 -59.26 -25.02
N ALA A 565 13.76 -59.38 -26.34
CA ALA A 565 12.90 -58.56 -27.21
C ALA A 565 11.40 -58.73 -26.92
N ASP A 566 10.97 -59.86 -26.34
CA ASP A 566 9.58 -60.07 -25.89
C ASP A 566 9.22 -59.22 -24.67
N VAL A 567 10.22 -58.78 -23.89
CA VAL A 567 10.04 -57.90 -22.72
C VAL A 567 10.34 -56.44 -23.09
N SER A 568 11.45 -56.20 -23.80
CA SER A 568 11.87 -54.89 -24.29
C SER A 568 12.60 -55.06 -25.62
N VAL A 569 11.99 -54.52 -26.69
CA VAL A 569 12.56 -54.58 -28.04
C VAL A 569 13.94 -53.89 -28.08
N ASP A 570 14.14 -52.83 -27.30
CA ASP A 570 15.42 -52.11 -27.16
C ASP A 570 16.53 -52.97 -26.55
N GLU A 571 16.24 -53.70 -25.46
CA GLU A 571 17.21 -54.66 -24.91
C GLU A 571 17.53 -55.75 -25.92
N GLY A 572 16.52 -56.20 -26.67
CA GLY A 572 16.69 -57.12 -27.79
C GLY A 572 17.67 -56.58 -28.83
N PHE A 573 17.46 -55.37 -29.35
CA PHE A 573 18.34 -54.71 -30.32
C PHE A 573 19.77 -54.58 -29.80
N ARG A 574 19.96 -54.18 -28.53
CA ARG A 574 21.29 -54.08 -27.91
C ARG A 574 22.01 -55.43 -27.87
N LEU A 575 21.29 -56.51 -27.52
CA LEU A 575 21.86 -57.86 -27.52
C LEU A 575 22.13 -58.38 -28.93
N TYR A 576 21.29 -58.04 -29.91
CA TYR A 576 21.55 -58.31 -31.33
C TYR A 576 22.81 -57.59 -31.81
N GLN A 577 22.97 -56.30 -31.50
CA GLN A 577 24.17 -55.54 -31.82
C GLN A 577 25.41 -56.17 -31.18
N GLY A 578 25.31 -56.64 -29.92
CA GLY A 578 26.38 -57.38 -29.25
C GLY A 578 26.70 -58.72 -29.91
N ALA A 579 25.69 -59.45 -30.39
CA ALA A 579 25.87 -60.70 -31.13
C ALA A 579 26.53 -60.45 -32.50
N TYR A 580 26.11 -59.39 -33.19
CA TYR A 580 26.65 -58.99 -34.48
C TYR A 580 28.08 -58.45 -34.37
N ALA A 581 28.36 -57.66 -33.32
CA ALA A 581 29.71 -57.21 -33.00
C ALA A 581 30.65 -58.38 -32.71
N HIS A 582 30.20 -59.40 -31.95
CA HIS A 582 30.95 -60.63 -31.72
C HIS A 582 31.27 -61.37 -33.02
N TYR A 583 30.27 -61.52 -33.90
CA TYR A 583 30.44 -62.11 -35.22
C TYR A 583 31.49 -61.35 -36.06
N VAL A 584 31.34 -60.04 -36.19
CA VAL A 584 32.25 -59.19 -36.98
C VAL A 584 33.66 -59.15 -36.39
N LEU A 585 33.80 -59.10 -35.07
CA LEU A 585 35.09 -59.14 -34.39
C LEU A 585 35.87 -60.39 -34.77
N ARG A 586 35.21 -61.56 -34.75
CA ARG A 586 35.87 -62.82 -35.10
C ARG A 586 36.26 -62.84 -36.57
N LEU A 587 35.41 -62.35 -37.48
CA LEU A 587 35.76 -62.19 -38.89
C LEU A 587 36.99 -61.28 -39.10
N LEU A 588 37.09 -60.17 -38.36
CA LEU A 588 38.21 -59.24 -38.44
C LEU A 588 39.52 -59.86 -37.94
N GLN A 589 39.47 -60.67 -36.89
CA GLN A 589 40.63 -61.38 -36.35
C GLN A 589 41.19 -62.36 -37.38
N GLU A 590 40.34 -63.21 -37.96
CA GLU A 590 40.77 -64.19 -38.98
C GLU A 590 41.28 -63.51 -40.24
N LEU A 591 40.64 -62.42 -40.69
CA LEU A 591 41.11 -61.67 -41.86
C LEU A 591 42.46 -61.01 -41.60
N ARG A 592 42.73 -60.56 -40.37
CA ARG A 592 44.04 -60.01 -39.98
C ARG A 592 45.14 -61.06 -40.09
N GLU A 593 44.89 -62.26 -39.61
CA GLU A 593 45.83 -63.38 -39.67
C GLU A 593 46.10 -63.78 -41.12
N ALA A 594 45.05 -63.89 -41.94
CA ALA A 594 45.16 -64.14 -43.38
C ALA A 594 45.92 -63.01 -44.13
N LEU A 595 45.77 -61.75 -43.72
CA LEU A 595 46.52 -60.61 -44.26
C LEU A 595 48.01 -60.68 -43.91
N ALA A 596 48.33 -61.04 -42.67
CA ALA A 596 49.71 -61.21 -42.22
C ALA A 596 50.42 -62.37 -42.95
N GLU A 597 49.71 -63.48 -43.15
CA GLU A 597 50.18 -64.62 -43.94
C GLU A 597 50.42 -64.21 -45.41
N ALA A 598 49.45 -63.55 -46.04
CA ALA A 598 49.58 -63.07 -47.41
C ALA A 598 50.73 -62.05 -47.58
N ARG A 599 50.94 -61.19 -46.58
CA ARG A 599 52.03 -60.20 -46.58
C ARG A 599 53.41 -60.85 -46.51
N SER A 600 53.53 -61.98 -45.81
CA SER A 600 54.80 -62.71 -45.69
C SER A 600 55.29 -63.32 -47.00
N THR A 601 54.38 -63.61 -47.94
CA THR A 601 54.67 -64.22 -49.24
C THR A 601 54.55 -63.25 -50.43
N ALA A 602 54.25 -61.98 -50.17
CA ALA A 602 53.94 -60.97 -51.19
C ALA A 602 55.19 -60.26 -51.77
N SER A 603 55.13 -59.97 -53.06
CA SER A 603 56.06 -59.05 -53.76
C SER A 603 55.84 -57.59 -53.35
N ASP A 604 56.81 -56.71 -53.62
CA ASP A 604 56.74 -55.31 -53.22
C ASP A 604 55.55 -54.54 -53.83
N ALA A 605 55.16 -54.86 -55.06
CA ALA A 605 53.97 -54.28 -55.68
C ALA A 605 52.66 -54.70 -54.98
N GLN A 606 52.61 -55.93 -54.45
CA GLN A 606 51.44 -56.45 -53.74
C GLN A 606 51.33 -55.92 -52.32
N LYS A 607 52.47 -55.63 -51.68
CA LYS A 607 52.50 -55.02 -50.34
C LYS A 607 51.68 -53.73 -50.32
N VAL A 608 51.67 -52.93 -51.40
CA VAL A 608 50.86 -51.70 -51.51
C VAL A 608 49.34 -51.97 -51.45
N GLU A 609 48.86 -53.00 -52.16
CA GLU A 609 47.45 -53.39 -52.13
C GLU A 609 47.07 -54.01 -50.77
N LEU A 610 47.97 -54.81 -50.19
CA LEU A 610 47.79 -55.38 -48.85
C LEU A 610 47.79 -54.30 -47.75
N ASP A 611 48.61 -53.25 -47.89
CA ASP A 611 48.61 -52.09 -47.00
C ASP A 611 47.27 -51.33 -47.06
N SER A 612 46.66 -51.27 -48.25
CA SER A 612 45.33 -50.69 -48.43
C SER A 612 44.23 -51.54 -47.78
N ALA A 613 44.32 -52.87 -47.91
CA ALA A 613 43.42 -53.80 -47.22
C ALA A 613 43.59 -53.71 -45.68
N GLU A 614 44.83 -53.61 -45.18
CA GLU A 614 45.12 -53.44 -43.76
C GLU A 614 44.60 -52.10 -43.22
N ALA A 615 44.69 -51.02 -43.99
CA ALA A 615 44.10 -49.74 -43.63
C ALA A 615 42.57 -49.85 -43.47
N LYS A 616 41.88 -50.55 -44.38
CA LYS A 616 40.44 -50.81 -44.28
C LYS A 616 40.08 -51.71 -43.11
N LEU A 617 40.92 -52.69 -42.80
CA LEU A 617 40.75 -53.52 -41.61
C LEU A 617 40.87 -52.69 -40.31
N ARG A 618 41.82 -51.75 -40.25
CA ARG A 618 41.94 -50.80 -39.14
C ARG A 618 40.73 -49.88 -39.03
N GLU A 619 40.22 -49.34 -40.14
CA GLU A 619 38.95 -48.60 -40.16
C GLU A 619 37.79 -49.45 -39.60
N ALA A 620 37.71 -50.72 -39.96
CA ALA A 620 36.68 -51.64 -39.47
C ALA A 620 36.77 -51.88 -37.95
N MET A 621 37.98 -52.06 -37.41
CA MET A 621 38.20 -52.20 -35.97
C MET A 621 37.85 -50.92 -35.21
N LEU A 622 38.15 -49.73 -35.76
CA LEU A 622 37.76 -48.45 -35.17
C LEU A 622 36.23 -48.28 -35.15
N ALA A 623 35.54 -48.64 -36.25
CA ALA A 623 34.08 -48.63 -36.30
C ALA A 623 33.46 -49.57 -35.24
N LEU A 624 34.03 -50.76 -35.07
CA LEU A 624 33.58 -51.70 -34.04
C LEU A 624 33.77 -51.15 -32.62
N GLY A 625 34.89 -50.46 -32.37
CA GLY A 625 35.16 -49.77 -31.10
C GLY A 625 34.22 -48.59 -30.83
N ALA A 626 33.64 -47.99 -31.87
CA ALA A 626 32.60 -46.96 -31.79
C ALA A 626 31.17 -47.53 -31.71
N GLU A 627 31.02 -48.82 -31.40
CA GLU A 627 29.74 -49.54 -31.30
C GLU A 627 28.91 -49.56 -32.61
N SER A 628 29.55 -49.45 -33.78
CA SER A 628 28.88 -49.52 -35.09
C SER A 628 29.24 -50.80 -35.88
N PRO A 629 28.70 -51.98 -35.49
CA PRO A 629 29.09 -53.26 -36.09
C PRO A 629 28.69 -53.40 -37.57
N HIS A 630 27.66 -52.68 -38.05
CA HIS A 630 27.29 -52.65 -39.47
C HIS A 630 28.32 -51.91 -40.34
N ASP A 631 28.86 -50.80 -39.86
CA ASP A 631 29.93 -50.09 -40.55
C ASP A 631 31.22 -50.92 -40.54
N ALA A 632 31.53 -51.55 -39.40
CA ALA A 632 32.64 -52.49 -39.31
C ALA A 632 32.50 -53.65 -40.30
N ALA A 633 31.30 -54.23 -40.46
CA ALA A 633 31.03 -55.27 -41.43
C ALA A 633 31.15 -54.80 -42.89
N ALA A 634 30.74 -53.57 -43.20
CA ALA A 634 30.93 -52.98 -44.53
C ALA A 634 32.42 -52.80 -44.86
N LYS A 635 33.19 -52.24 -43.92
CA LYS A 635 34.65 -52.06 -44.03
C LYS A 635 35.40 -53.39 -44.08
N TYR A 636 34.94 -54.39 -43.34
CA TYR A 636 35.43 -55.77 -43.44
C TYR A 636 35.26 -56.32 -44.87
N ARG A 637 34.09 -56.14 -45.50
CA ARG A 637 33.87 -56.58 -46.88
C ARG A 637 34.81 -55.87 -47.85
N GLU A 638 34.99 -54.55 -47.72
CA GLU A 638 35.96 -53.80 -48.53
C GLU A 638 37.39 -54.34 -48.36
N ALA A 639 37.84 -54.56 -47.12
CA ALA A 639 39.16 -55.10 -46.82
C ALA A 639 39.35 -56.51 -47.39
N ARG A 640 38.32 -57.37 -47.25
CA ARG A 640 38.32 -58.73 -47.78
C ARG A 640 38.39 -58.74 -49.31
N ASP A 641 37.63 -57.87 -49.97
CA ASP A 641 37.59 -57.78 -51.43
C ASP A 641 38.93 -57.25 -51.98
N LEU A 642 39.60 -56.32 -51.28
CA LEU A 642 40.96 -55.88 -51.60
C LEU A 642 42.00 -57.00 -51.42
N LEU A 643 41.92 -57.78 -50.34
CA LEU A 643 42.78 -58.95 -50.15
C LEU A 643 42.59 -59.97 -51.27
N HIS A 644 41.35 -60.24 -51.66
CA HIS A 644 41.04 -61.12 -52.79
C HIS A 644 41.60 -60.57 -54.11
N HIS A 645 41.51 -59.26 -54.33
CA HIS A 645 42.08 -58.63 -55.52
C HIS A 645 43.60 -58.82 -55.59
N ALA A 646 44.31 -58.56 -54.48
CA ALA A 646 45.76 -58.71 -54.41
C ALA A 646 46.24 -60.15 -54.70
N GLN A 647 45.53 -61.14 -54.17
CA GLN A 647 45.87 -62.54 -54.34
C GLN A 647 45.48 -63.07 -55.73
N THR A 648 44.32 -62.70 -56.27
CA THR A 648 43.96 -63.05 -57.66
C THR A 648 44.91 -62.41 -58.67
N GLY A 649 45.37 -61.18 -58.40
CA GLY A 649 46.42 -60.52 -59.16
C GLY A 649 47.75 -61.28 -59.12
N GLN A 650 48.11 -61.90 -57.99
CA GLN A 650 49.29 -62.77 -57.87
C GLN A 650 49.22 -63.96 -58.80
N VAL A 651 48.14 -64.74 -58.67
CA VAL A 651 47.96 -65.99 -59.41
C VAL A 651 47.88 -65.67 -60.91
N ARG A 652 47.22 -64.57 -61.30
CA ARG A 652 47.18 -64.11 -62.68
C ARG A 652 48.57 -63.78 -63.23
N LYS A 653 49.41 -63.03 -62.50
CA LYS A 653 50.80 -62.75 -62.91
C LYS A 653 51.64 -64.02 -63.02
N ARG A 654 51.45 -64.99 -62.11
CA ARG A 654 52.11 -66.32 -62.19
C ARG A 654 51.69 -67.09 -63.43
N ILE A 655 50.38 -67.10 -63.75
CA ILE A 655 49.85 -67.71 -64.99
C ILE A 655 50.48 -67.05 -66.23
N GLU A 656 50.52 -65.72 -66.27
CA GLU A 656 51.11 -64.97 -67.40
C GLU A 656 52.61 -65.24 -67.57
N ALA A 657 53.37 -65.28 -66.46
CA ALA A 657 54.80 -65.60 -66.48
C ALA A 657 55.06 -67.04 -66.98
N LEU A 658 54.33 -68.03 -66.47
CA LEU A 658 54.44 -69.43 -66.93
C LEU A 658 54.02 -69.56 -68.40
N ARG A 659 52.98 -68.86 -68.85
CA ARG A 659 52.59 -68.85 -70.27
C ARG A 659 53.69 -68.26 -71.16
N ALA A 660 54.34 -67.19 -70.75
CA ALA A 660 55.45 -66.62 -71.49
C ALA A 660 56.62 -67.61 -71.60
N GLU A 661 56.95 -68.31 -70.52
CA GLU A 661 57.99 -69.34 -70.52
C GLU A 661 57.61 -70.56 -71.38
N VAL A 662 56.37 -71.06 -71.27
CA VAL A 662 55.84 -72.14 -72.14
C VAL A 662 55.93 -71.74 -73.61
N THR A 663 55.57 -70.49 -73.96
CA THR A 663 55.64 -69.98 -75.34
C THR A 663 57.08 -69.93 -75.84
N SER A 664 58.01 -69.48 -74.98
CA SER A 664 59.44 -69.48 -75.29
C SER A 664 59.97 -70.90 -75.51
N LYS A 665 59.66 -71.86 -74.63
CA LYS A 665 60.10 -73.27 -74.77
C LYS A 665 59.46 -73.94 -75.99
N ARG A 666 58.20 -73.63 -76.29
CA ARG A 666 57.47 -74.14 -77.47
C ARG A 666 58.14 -73.73 -78.78
N SER A 667 58.68 -72.50 -78.85
CA SER A 667 59.42 -72.04 -80.04
C SER A 667 60.77 -72.73 -80.24
N ALA A 668 61.34 -73.31 -79.18
CA ALA A 668 62.62 -74.03 -79.21
C ALA A 668 62.45 -75.56 -79.32
N ALA A 669 61.23 -76.08 -79.17
CA ALA A 669 60.94 -77.50 -79.21
C ALA A 669 61.17 -78.07 -80.62
N THR A 670 61.85 -79.21 -80.70
CA THR A 670 62.20 -79.86 -81.98
C THR A 670 61.49 -81.19 -82.19
N SER A 671 60.87 -81.76 -81.14
CA SER A 671 60.14 -83.02 -81.21
C SER A 671 58.64 -82.86 -80.94
N ASP A 672 57.81 -83.71 -81.54
CA ASP A 672 56.36 -83.70 -81.32
C ASP A 672 55.99 -84.06 -79.87
N SER A 673 56.82 -84.87 -79.19
CA SER A 673 56.65 -85.22 -77.78
C SER A 673 56.75 -83.99 -76.87
N GLU A 674 57.75 -83.14 -77.13
CA GLU A 674 57.97 -81.86 -76.44
C GLU A 674 56.78 -80.90 -76.59
N LEU A 675 56.21 -80.82 -77.81
CA LEU A 675 55.05 -79.98 -78.09
C LEU A 675 53.79 -80.48 -77.36
N HIS A 676 53.64 -81.79 -77.18
CA HIS A 676 52.52 -82.39 -76.45
C HIS A 676 52.57 -82.07 -74.96
N GLU A 677 53.74 -82.19 -74.33
CA GLU A 677 53.93 -81.85 -72.91
C GLU A 677 53.64 -80.37 -72.63
N LEU A 678 54.16 -79.46 -73.47
CA LEU A 678 53.87 -78.03 -73.36
C LEU A 678 52.38 -77.71 -73.58
N GLY A 679 51.68 -78.49 -74.41
CA GLY A 679 50.22 -78.41 -74.57
C GLY A 679 49.45 -78.80 -73.31
N HIS A 680 49.92 -79.82 -72.57
CA HIS A 680 49.32 -80.18 -71.28
C HIS A 680 49.49 -79.08 -70.23
N ILE A 681 50.68 -78.45 -70.18
CA ILE A 681 50.95 -77.32 -69.27
C ILE A 681 50.04 -76.13 -69.58
N ASP A 682 49.85 -75.80 -70.86
CA ASP A 682 48.95 -74.71 -71.27
C ASP A 682 47.47 -75.02 -70.91
N SER A 683 47.04 -76.28 -71.00
CA SER A 683 45.73 -76.72 -70.52
C SER A 683 45.56 -76.47 -69.01
N LEU A 684 46.56 -76.82 -68.19
CA LEU A 684 46.52 -76.56 -66.74
C LEU A 684 46.44 -75.06 -66.44
N LEU A 685 47.15 -74.22 -67.19
CA LEU A 685 47.11 -72.75 -67.04
C LEU A 685 45.74 -72.17 -67.45
N ASN A 686 45.09 -72.73 -68.47
CA ASN A 686 43.72 -72.34 -68.86
C ASN A 686 42.70 -72.73 -67.80
N GLU A 687 42.81 -73.93 -67.23
CA GLU A 687 41.96 -74.36 -66.11
C GLU A 687 42.18 -73.51 -64.87
N ALA A 688 43.43 -73.12 -64.56
CA ALA A 688 43.73 -72.21 -63.47
C ALA A 688 43.11 -70.83 -63.67
N GLN A 689 43.15 -70.31 -64.90
CA GLN A 689 42.54 -69.02 -65.24
C GLN A 689 41.01 -69.06 -65.10
N LEU A 690 40.37 -70.17 -65.48
CA LEU A 690 38.93 -70.36 -65.29
C LEU A 690 38.55 -70.51 -63.82
N ALA A 691 39.45 -71.10 -63.02
CA ALA A 691 39.34 -71.21 -61.57
C ALA A 691 39.76 -69.92 -60.84
N LEU A 692 40.09 -68.82 -61.52
CA LEU A 692 40.51 -67.56 -60.90
C LEU A 692 39.33 -66.75 -60.33
N LYS A 693 38.49 -67.40 -59.53
CA LYS A 693 37.41 -66.81 -58.73
C LYS A 693 37.84 -66.81 -57.27
N PRO A 694 37.31 -65.90 -56.43
CA PRO A 694 37.65 -65.86 -55.00
C PRO A 694 37.47 -67.22 -54.30
N GLU A 695 36.47 -67.99 -54.74
CA GLU A 695 36.08 -69.29 -54.17
C GLU A 695 36.97 -70.45 -54.59
N THR A 696 37.58 -70.37 -55.78
CA THR A 696 38.39 -71.44 -56.39
C THR A 696 39.86 -71.05 -56.48
N LEU A 697 40.27 -70.02 -55.75
CA LEU A 697 41.62 -69.47 -55.79
C LEU A 697 42.68 -70.51 -55.38
N GLN A 698 42.39 -71.37 -54.39
CA GLN A 698 43.29 -72.47 -54.01
C GLN A 698 43.44 -73.53 -55.12
N ASP A 699 42.34 -73.86 -55.82
CA ASP A 699 42.38 -74.77 -56.97
C ASP A 699 43.17 -74.15 -58.14
N ALA A 700 42.99 -72.85 -58.38
CA ALA A 700 43.78 -72.11 -59.35
C ALA A 700 45.28 -72.12 -58.99
N ASP A 701 45.63 -71.86 -57.73
CA ASP A 701 47.03 -71.83 -57.28
C ASP A 701 47.66 -73.24 -57.34
N TYR A 702 46.93 -74.29 -56.94
CA TYR A 702 47.36 -75.68 -57.08
C TYR A 702 47.62 -76.06 -58.55
N LYS A 703 46.75 -75.64 -59.47
CA LYS A 703 46.93 -75.87 -60.91
C LYS A 703 48.14 -75.10 -61.46
N VAL A 704 48.38 -73.88 -60.98
CA VAL A 704 49.58 -73.09 -61.31
C VAL A 704 50.84 -73.75 -60.80
N ASP A 705 50.86 -74.25 -59.56
CA ASP A 705 51.98 -74.99 -58.99
C ASP A 705 52.26 -76.28 -59.77
N LYS A 706 51.21 -77.02 -60.13
CA LYS A 706 51.32 -78.23 -60.96
C LYS A 706 51.89 -77.91 -62.34
N ALA A 707 51.45 -76.82 -62.97
CA ALA A 707 51.98 -76.36 -64.24
C ALA A 707 53.45 -75.93 -64.12
N ALA A 708 53.83 -75.24 -63.05
CA ALA A 708 55.21 -74.84 -62.78
C ALA A 708 56.13 -76.05 -62.57
N MET A 709 55.71 -77.04 -61.79
CA MET A 709 56.47 -78.29 -61.59
C MET A 709 56.64 -79.06 -62.89
N ALA A 710 55.59 -79.18 -63.70
CA ALA A 710 55.66 -79.81 -65.02
C ALA A 710 56.62 -79.06 -65.97
N LEU A 711 56.62 -77.72 -65.91
CA LEU A 711 57.51 -76.88 -66.70
C LEU A 711 58.98 -76.96 -66.26
N GLN A 712 59.24 -77.18 -64.97
CA GLN A 712 60.58 -77.40 -64.41
C GLN A 712 61.11 -78.80 -64.75
N ALA A 713 60.25 -79.81 -64.81
CA ALA A 713 60.61 -81.17 -65.21
C ALA A 713 60.91 -81.29 -66.72
N TYR A 714 60.53 -80.28 -67.52
CA TYR A 714 60.77 -80.26 -68.96
C TYR A 714 62.28 -80.18 -69.28
N PRO A 715 62.85 -81.17 -70.01
CA PRO A 715 64.29 -81.27 -70.25
C PRO A 715 64.78 -80.06 -71.05
N SER A 716 65.72 -79.31 -70.47
CA SER A 716 66.39 -78.23 -71.20
C SER A 716 67.33 -78.85 -72.24
N PRO A 717 67.28 -78.43 -73.52
CA PRO A 717 68.24 -78.92 -74.51
C PRO A 717 69.65 -78.52 -74.06
N GLN A 718 70.48 -79.52 -73.74
CA GLN A 718 71.88 -79.32 -73.38
C GLN A 718 72.61 -78.76 -74.61
N SER A 719 72.88 -77.46 -74.62
CA SER A 719 73.81 -76.86 -75.56
C SER A 719 75.23 -77.25 -75.17
N THR A 720 75.75 -78.33 -75.77
CA THR A 720 77.18 -78.58 -75.81
C THR A 720 77.85 -77.49 -76.65
N SER A 721 78.44 -76.49 -75.98
CA SER A 721 79.39 -75.56 -76.61
C SER A 721 80.54 -75.26 -75.65
N MET A 722 81.71 -75.79 -75.98
CA MET A 722 83.00 -75.36 -75.46
C MET A 722 83.40 -74.02 -76.08
N SER A 723 84.02 -73.16 -75.27
CA SER A 723 85.21 -72.35 -75.56
C SER A 723 85.07 -70.91 -75.05
N GLY A 724 86.07 -70.47 -74.29
CA GLY A 724 86.08 -69.19 -73.60
C GLY A 724 86.60 -68.02 -74.45
N ARG A 725 86.34 -66.80 -73.99
CA ARG A 725 87.27 -65.66 -74.11
C ARG A 725 86.80 -64.47 -73.29
N LEU A 726 87.78 -63.75 -72.73
CA LEU A 726 87.65 -62.43 -72.12
C LEU A 726 86.93 -61.43 -73.03
N GLY A 727 86.11 -60.56 -72.43
CA GLY A 727 85.55 -59.38 -73.09
C GLY A 727 84.96 -58.39 -72.08
N VAL A 728 85.60 -57.21 -72.01
CA VAL A 728 85.18 -55.97 -71.35
C VAL A 728 83.81 -55.48 -71.85
N PRO A 729 83.06 -54.67 -71.06
CA PRO A 729 82.29 -53.61 -71.69
C PRO A 729 82.52 -52.23 -71.05
N THR A 730 82.85 -51.27 -71.91
CA THR A 730 82.68 -49.82 -71.74
C THR A 730 81.71 -49.33 -72.81
N GLY A 731 80.77 -48.47 -72.42
CA GLY A 731 79.79 -47.78 -73.29
C GLY A 731 78.39 -47.94 -72.70
N ARG A 732 77.76 -46.98 -72.01
CA ARG A 732 77.49 -45.53 -72.26
C ARG A 732 76.48 -45.30 -73.39
N GLU A 733 75.23 -45.03 -72.97
CA GLU A 733 74.25 -44.06 -73.51
C GLU A 733 73.12 -43.99 -72.45
N ALA A 734 72.98 -42.95 -71.63
CA ALA A 734 72.43 -41.62 -71.92
C ALA A 734 71.00 -41.72 -72.48
N LEU A 735 69.97 -41.41 -71.70
CA LEU A 735 69.12 -40.19 -71.74
C LEU A 735 67.81 -40.59 -70.98
N SER A 736 67.03 -39.80 -70.25
CA SER A 736 66.81 -38.37 -70.17
C SER A 736 66.17 -38.05 -68.81
N PHE A 737 66.55 -36.91 -68.24
CA PHE A 737 65.79 -36.23 -67.20
C PHE A 737 64.45 -35.74 -67.76
N SER A 738 63.37 -35.88 -67.00
CA SER A 738 62.17 -35.06 -67.12
C SER A 738 61.45 -34.98 -65.78
N ALA A 739 61.73 -33.92 -65.03
CA ALA A 739 60.72 -33.16 -64.29
C ALA A 739 60.44 -31.92 -65.18
N PRO A 740 59.20 -31.44 -65.35
CA PRO A 740 58.39 -30.82 -64.30
C PRO A 740 56.92 -31.34 -64.36
N THR A 741 55.96 -31.05 -63.47
CA THR A 741 55.36 -29.76 -63.13
C THR A 741 54.32 -30.01 -62.03
N ALA A 742 54.38 -29.24 -60.93
CA ALA A 742 53.19 -28.71 -60.27
C ALA A 742 52.94 -27.34 -60.93
N PRO A 743 51.69 -26.97 -61.28
CA PRO A 743 50.71 -26.40 -60.35
C PRO A 743 49.32 -27.03 -60.59
N GLU A 744 48.26 -26.85 -59.80
CA GLU A 744 47.51 -25.62 -59.61
C GLU A 744 46.30 -25.98 -58.73
N VAL A 745 46.09 -25.29 -57.61
CA VAL A 745 44.84 -25.30 -56.87
C VAL A 745 44.36 -23.85 -56.80
N PRO A 746 43.18 -23.51 -57.34
CA PRO A 746 42.47 -22.32 -56.95
C PRO A 746 41.28 -22.65 -56.03
N ALA A 747 41.23 -21.89 -54.93
CA ALA A 747 40.12 -21.05 -54.43
C ALA A 747 38.68 -21.60 -54.54
N ALA A 748 37.74 -21.42 -53.61
CA ALA A 748 37.55 -20.56 -52.44
C ALA A 748 36.43 -21.24 -51.62
N SER A 749 36.22 -20.99 -50.33
CA SER A 749 35.41 -19.87 -49.84
C SER A 749 35.35 -19.92 -48.32
N ALA A 750 35.53 -18.75 -47.70
CA ALA A 750 35.40 -18.43 -46.28
C ALA A 750 33.89 -18.30 -45.88
N PRO A 751 33.47 -17.68 -44.73
CA PRO A 751 34.23 -17.12 -43.61
C PRO A 751 33.61 -17.30 -42.19
N THR A 752 34.38 -16.85 -41.19
CA THR A 752 33.98 -16.11 -39.97
C THR A 752 33.16 -16.75 -38.86
N GLY A 753 33.82 -16.85 -37.69
CA GLY A 753 33.23 -16.80 -36.34
C GLY A 753 34.32 -16.40 -35.35
N GLY A 754 34.61 -15.10 -35.28
CA GLY A 754 35.74 -14.52 -34.58
C GLY A 754 35.64 -14.55 -33.05
N SER A 755 36.79 -14.77 -32.43
CA SER A 755 37.10 -14.48 -31.03
C SER A 755 37.05 -12.98 -30.76
N LEU A 756 36.35 -12.59 -29.69
CA LEU A 756 36.25 -11.22 -29.21
C LEU A 756 37.62 -10.67 -28.77
N PRO A 757 37.99 -9.44 -29.16
CA PRO A 757 39.10 -8.71 -28.56
C PRO A 757 38.72 -8.18 -27.18
N THR A 758 39.63 -8.32 -26.23
CA THR A 758 39.64 -7.66 -24.92
C THR A 758 39.53 -6.15 -25.10
N LEU A 759 38.53 -5.54 -24.46
CA LEU A 759 38.40 -4.09 -24.37
C LEU A 759 39.58 -3.50 -23.58
N PRO A 760 40.07 -2.30 -23.97
CA PRO A 760 41.09 -1.59 -23.21
C PRO A 760 40.51 -1.10 -21.87
N GLU A 761 41.31 -1.37 -20.84
CA GLU A 761 41.20 -0.88 -19.48
C GLU A 761 41.06 0.65 -19.49
N ALA A 762 39.92 1.14 -19.02
CA ALA A 762 39.69 2.57 -18.85
C ALA A 762 40.42 3.04 -17.57
N PRO A 763 41.04 4.24 -17.59
CA PRO A 763 41.87 4.74 -16.50
C PRO A 763 41.06 4.94 -15.21
N PRO A 764 41.73 4.88 -14.04
CA PRO A 764 41.09 5.12 -12.76
C PRO A 764 40.51 6.54 -12.74
N SER A 765 39.19 6.64 -12.64
CA SER A 765 38.51 7.89 -12.30
C SER A 765 38.71 8.15 -10.80
N GLU A 766 39.91 8.61 -10.45
CA GLU A 766 40.09 9.57 -9.37
C GLU A 766 39.37 10.87 -9.77
N ASP A 767 38.80 11.57 -8.80
CA ASP A 767 38.04 12.83 -8.93
C ASP A 767 36.53 12.71 -9.29
N ALA A 768 35.77 12.12 -8.36
CA ALA A 768 34.36 12.48 -8.14
C ALA A 768 34.05 12.77 -6.66
N ASP A 769 35.06 13.16 -5.89
CA ASP A 769 34.94 13.64 -4.50
C ASP A 769 34.73 15.16 -4.46
N SER A 770 33.59 15.63 -4.96
CA SER A 770 33.13 17.01 -4.70
C SER A 770 31.62 17.18 -4.82
N ALA A 771 30.86 16.24 -4.25
CA ALA A 771 29.50 16.49 -3.75
C ALA A 771 29.50 16.23 -2.24
N GLY A 772 30.17 17.13 -1.51
CA GLY A 772 30.25 17.09 -0.06
C GLY A 772 28.87 17.21 0.59
N GLY A 773 28.60 16.35 1.57
CA GLY A 773 27.57 16.63 2.58
C GLY A 773 26.95 15.43 3.29
N PHE A 774 26.85 14.25 2.67
CA PHE A 774 26.00 13.19 3.25
C PHE A 774 26.66 11.81 3.49
N SER A 775 27.86 11.54 2.97
CA SER A 775 28.55 10.26 3.22
C SER A 775 29.22 10.15 4.60
N ALA A 776 29.28 11.25 5.37
CA ALA A 776 29.81 11.23 6.74
C ALA A 776 28.84 10.60 7.78
N LEU A 777 27.64 10.15 7.37
CA LEU A 777 26.66 9.50 8.26
C LEU A 777 26.60 7.97 8.08
N GLU A 778 27.35 7.39 7.14
CA GLU A 778 27.27 5.95 6.81
C GLU A 778 28.01 5.04 7.82
N GLY A 779 28.71 5.63 8.79
CA GLY A 779 29.40 4.92 9.89
C GLY A 779 28.75 5.06 11.27
N VAL A 780 27.59 5.72 11.39
CA VAL A 780 26.93 5.85 12.70
C VAL A 780 26.22 4.52 13.01
N PRO A 781 26.66 3.77 14.05
CA PRO A 781 26.02 2.51 14.41
C PRO A 781 24.54 2.79 14.69
N LEU A 782 23.66 2.16 13.92
CA LEU A 782 22.22 2.29 14.09
C LEU A 782 21.90 2.03 15.58
N PRO A 783 21.25 2.97 16.27
CA PRO A 783 20.96 2.82 17.69
C PRO A 783 20.23 1.51 17.92
N SER A 784 20.68 0.73 18.92
CA SER A 784 20.09 -0.57 19.23
C SER A 784 18.56 -0.46 19.35
N PRO A 785 17.79 -1.50 19.01
CA PRO A 785 16.33 -1.43 18.91
C PRO A 785 15.63 -0.88 20.17
N ARG A 786 16.25 -0.98 21.35
CA ARG A 786 15.75 -0.32 22.56
C ARG A 786 15.81 1.21 22.47
N HIS A 787 16.90 1.76 21.94
CA HIS A 787 17.10 3.21 21.79
C HIS A 787 16.18 3.81 20.72
N LEU A 788 15.94 3.11 19.61
CA LEU A 788 14.97 3.58 18.60
C LEU A 788 13.54 3.66 19.14
N TRP A 789 13.13 2.71 20.01
CA TRP A 789 11.81 2.80 20.65
C TRP A 789 11.73 3.98 21.62
N VAL A 790 12.80 4.24 22.38
CA VAL A 790 12.88 5.43 23.25
C VAL A 790 12.80 6.71 22.42
N VAL A 791 13.45 6.77 21.26
CA VAL A 791 13.37 7.92 20.34
C VAL A 791 11.96 8.07 19.75
N GLU A 792 11.33 6.98 19.30
CA GLU A 792 9.94 7.00 18.80
C GLU A 792 8.95 7.46 19.89
N LEU A 793 9.13 6.99 21.13
CA LEU A 793 8.28 7.35 22.26
C LEU A 793 8.53 8.79 22.71
N ALA A 794 9.78 9.24 22.71
CA ALA A 794 10.14 10.64 22.96
C ALA A 794 9.57 11.56 21.88
N LEU A 795 9.65 11.17 20.61
CA LEU A 795 9.06 11.93 19.50
C LEU A 795 7.53 11.94 19.58
N LEU A 796 6.90 10.81 19.91
CA LEU A 796 5.45 10.73 20.14
C LEU A 796 5.03 11.65 21.29
N ALA A 797 5.75 11.60 22.41
CA ALA A 797 5.50 12.46 23.57
C ALA A 797 5.67 13.93 23.22
N LEU A 798 6.71 14.28 22.46
CA LEU A 798 6.96 15.64 21.98
C LEU A 798 5.86 16.13 21.03
N LEU A 799 5.50 15.35 20.02
CA LEU A 799 4.43 15.68 19.08
C LEU A 799 3.06 15.79 19.78
N THR A 800 2.80 14.91 20.74
CA THR A 800 1.58 14.97 21.57
C THR A 800 1.59 16.23 22.43
N GLY A 801 2.72 16.59 23.04
CA GLY A 801 2.88 17.83 23.79
C GLY A 801 2.62 19.07 22.93
N VAL A 802 3.19 19.13 21.71
CA VAL A 802 2.94 20.22 20.76
C VAL A 802 1.47 20.28 20.35
N ALA A 803 0.84 19.13 20.05
CA ALA A 803 -0.58 19.07 19.71
C ALA A 803 -1.48 19.55 20.86
N VAL A 804 -1.14 19.21 22.10
CA VAL A 804 -1.83 19.71 23.30
C VAL A 804 -1.71 21.22 23.42
N VAL A 805 -0.50 21.79 23.32
CA VAL A 805 -0.27 23.23 23.43
C VAL A 805 -1.04 23.99 22.34
N LEU A 806 -0.95 23.55 21.09
CA LEU A 806 -1.66 24.18 19.97
C LEU A 806 -3.18 24.03 20.11
N GLY A 807 -3.67 22.86 20.54
CA GLY A 807 -5.09 22.62 20.78
C GLY A 807 -5.64 23.50 21.89
N LEU A 808 -4.92 23.66 23.00
CA LEU A 808 -5.31 24.57 24.09
C LEU A 808 -5.40 26.03 23.62
N GLN A 809 -4.47 26.47 22.77
CA GLN A 809 -4.44 27.83 22.22
C GLN A 809 -5.58 28.06 21.21
N LEU A 810 -5.84 27.11 20.32
CA LEU A 810 -6.84 27.24 19.26
C LEU A 810 -8.28 27.05 19.73
N LEU A 811 -8.52 26.15 20.69
CA LEU A 811 -9.87 25.86 21.19
C LEU A 811 -10.40 26.93 22.15
N ASN A 812 -9.64 28.02 22.34
CA ASN A 812 -9.94 29.07 23.29
C ASN A 812 -10.36 28.49 24.65
N VAL A 813 -9.56 27.55 25.16
CA VAL A 813 -9.78 26.87 26.45
C VAL A 813 -9.77 27.87 27.63
N PHE A 814 -9.25 29.08 27.37
CA PHE A 814 -9.30 30.21 28.29
C PHE A 814 -10.62 31.00 28.23
N SER A 815 -11.55 30.62 27.36
CA SER A 815 -12.88 31.20 27.34
C SER A 815 -13.57 30.95 28.69
N PRO A 816 -14.28 31.96 29.22
CA PRO A 816 -14.93 31.85 30.52
C PRO A 816 -16.02 30.77 30.60
N THR A 817 -16.46 30.24 29.45
CA THR A 817 -17.49 29.20 29.32
C THR A 817 -16.92 27.82 28.94
N TRP A 818 -15.60 27.65 28.94
CA TRP A 818 -14.97 26.37 28.60
C TRP A 818 -15.40 25.26 29.59
N GLY A 819 -15.77 24.09 29.05
CA GLY A 819 -16.05 22.90 29.87
C GLY A 819 -17.27 22.06 29.48
N GLY A 820 -18.07 22.49 28.50
CA GLY A 820 -19.16 21.69 27.96
C GLY A 820 -18.72 20.34 27.39
N PHE A 821 -19.67 19.44 27.23
CA PHE A 821 -19.45 18.17 26.52
C PHE A 821 -18.98 18.41 25.09
N GLY A 822 -19.54 19.42 24.40
CA GLY A 822 -19.11 19.81 23.05
C GLY A 822 -17.64 20.20 23.02
N ALA A 823 -17.22 21.06 23.95
CA ALA A 823 -15.82 21.46 24.13
C ALA A 823 -14.89 20.25 24.37
N GLY A 824 -15.30 19.31 25.22
CA GLY A 824 -14.53 18.08 25.46
C GLY A 824 -14.40 17.20 24.22
N MET A 825 -15.48 17.01 23.47
CA MET A 825 -15.47 16.26 22.21
C MET A 825 -14.57 16.94 21.17
N THR A 826 -14.66 18.26 21.02
CA THR A 826 -13.80 19.01 20.10
C THR A 826 -12.32 18.87 20.50
N ALA A 827 -11.98 18.93 21.79
CA ALA A 827 -10.62 18.71 22.28
C ALA A 827 -10.09 17.31 21.94
N PHE A 828 -10.90 16.26 22.15
CA PHE A 828 -10.53 14.90 21.77
C PHE A 828 -10.33 14.74 20.25
N LEU A 829 -11.28 15.19 19.44
CA LEU A 829 -11.22 15.12 17.98
C LEU A 829 -10.05 15.91 17.40
N TRP A 830 -9.71 17.04 18.03
CA TRP A 830 -8.52 17.82 17.70
C TRP A 830 -7.26 16.99 17.89
N GLY A 831 -7.09 16.38 19.06
CA GLY A 831 -5.98 15.47 19.37
C GLY A 831 -5.92 14.26 18.46
N PHE A 832 -7.08 13.71 18.07
CA PHE A 832 -7.17 12.60 17.12
C PHE A 832 -6.65 12.95 15.71
N GLY A 833 -6.46 14.24 15.41
CA GLY A 833 -6.00 14.70 14.10
C GLY A 833 -7.11 14.82 13.06
N LEU A 834 -8.38 14.69 13.46
CA LEU A 834 -9.53 14.84 12.57
C LEU A 834 -9.71 16.28 12.06
N HIS A 835 -9.06 17.25 12.70
CA HIS A 835 -9.03 18.63 12.23
C HIS A 835 -8.37 18.78 10.84
N GLN A 836 -7.46 17.88 10.44
CA GLN A 836 -6.83 17.89 9.11
C GLN A 836 -7.77 17.42 7.99
N VAL A 837 -8.68 16.49 8.30
CA VAL A 837 -9.75 16.04 7.38
C VAL A 837 -10.97 16.98 7.48
N GLY A 838 -11.04 17.72 8.59
CA GLY A 838 -12.22 18.37 9.10
C GLY A 838 -12.62 19.70 8.48
N ASN A 839 -11.73 20.42 7.79
CA ASN A 839 -12.14 21.66 7.12
C ASN A 839 -13.24 21.43 6.06
N ALA A 840 -13.45 20.20 5.59
CA ALA A 840 -14.58 19.83 4.73
C ALA A 840 -15.68 19.01 5.45
N SER A 841 -15.35 18.28 6.52
CA SER A 841 -16.31 17.37 7.21
C SER A 841 -17.03 18.01 8.41
N PHE A 842 -16.44 18.99 9.09
CA PHE A 842 -17.07 19.63 10.27
C PHE A 842 -18.21 20.57 9.91
N GLU A 843 -18.21 21.21 8.73
CA GLU A 843 -19.39 21.95 8.23
C GLU A 843 -20.60 21.02 8.02
N GLY A 844 -20.36 19.80 7.53
CA GLY A 844 -21.40 18.79 7.34
C GLY A 844 -21.96 18.22 8.66
N LEU A 845 -21.10 17.97 9.65
CA LEU A 845 -21.51 17.45 10.96
C LEU A 845 -22.22 18.50 11.83
N ALA A 846 -21.77 19.76 11.80
CA ALA A 846 -22.49 20.87 12.44
C ALA A 846 -23.88 21.10 11.82
N GLY A 847 -24.00 20.95 10.49
CA GLY A 847 -25.29 20.99 9.79
C GLY A 847 -26.22 19.78 10.09
N LEU A 848 -25.65 18.64 10.49
CA LEU A 848 -26.41 17.44 10.88
C LEU A 848 -26.89 17.50 12.33
N LEU A 849 -26.05 17.96 13.26
CA LEU A 849 -26.40 18.16 14.67
C LEU A 849 -27.53 19.19 14.84
N THR A 850 -27.44 20.32 14.14
CA THR A 850 -28.51 21.35 14.12
C THR A 850 -29.83 20.82 13.52
N ARG A 851 -29.77 19.87 12.57
CA ARG A 851 -30.96 19.20 12.00
C ARG A 851 -31.60 18.18 12.93
N VAL A 852 -30.81 17.49 13.74
CA VAL A 852 -31.32 16.51 14.71
C VAL A 852 -31.96 17.21 15.91
N GLU A 853 -31.38 18.33 16.37
CA GLU A 853 -31.98 19.16 17.42
C GLU A 853 -33.26 19.88 16.94
N GLY A 854 -33.33 20.28 15.67
CA GLY A 854 -34.55 20.87 15.09
C GLY A 854 -35.74 19.91 14.95
N ARG A 855 -35.54 18.58 15.06
CA ARG A 855 -36.60 17.58 14.85
C ARG A 855 -37.28 17.09 16.14
N GLY A 856 -36.79 17.51 17.31
CA GLY A 856 -37.36 17.15 18.61
C GLY A 856 -38.59 17.96 19.06
N GLY A 857 -39.01 18.98 18.30
CA GLY A 857 -40.06 19.93 18.72
C GLY A 857 -41.46 19.73 18.14
N ALA A 858 -41.73 18.70 17.34
CA ALA A 858 -42.98 18.56 16.59
C ALA A 858 -43.69 17.21 16.81
N THR A 859 -44.11 16.94 18.04
CA THR A 859 -45.14 15.92 18.33
C THR A 859 -46.07 16.43 19.44
N GLY A 860 -47.15 17.12 19.05
CA GLY A 860 -48.16 17.58 20.01
C GLY A 860 -49.28 18.40 19.35
N GLY A 861 -50.31 17.72 18.86
CA GLY A 861 -51.55 18.31 18.32
C GLY A 861 -52.02 17.46 17.14
N GLY A 862 -53.00 16.56 17.26
CA GLY A 862 -54.27 16.72 17.95
C GLY A 862 -55.35 16.96 16.90
N GLY A 863 -55.73 15.91 16.16
CA GLY A 863 -56.78 15.95 15.13
C GLY A 863 -57.94 15.04 15.52
N VAL A 864 -58.96 15.63 16.13
CA VAL A 864 -60.33 15.09 16.26
C VAL A 864 -61.24 16.10 15.55
N GLY A 865 -62.15 15.62 14.70
CA GLY A 865 -63.26 16.41 14.16
C GLY A 865 -63.60 16.02 12.72
N GLY A 866 -64.64 15.21 12.56
CA GLY A 866 -65.17 14.81 11.26
C GLY A 866 -66.22 15.78 10.71
N SER A 867 -66.35 15.75 9.38
CA SER A 867 -67.55 15.90 8.55
C SER A 867 -67.10 15.92 7.09
#